data_AF-A0A969J5N1-F1
#
_entry.id   AF-A0A969J5N1-F1
#
_cell.length_a   1.000
_cell.length_b   1.000
_cell.length_c   1.000
_cell.angle_alpha   90.00
_cell.angle_beta   90.00
_cell.angle_gamma   90.00
#
_symmetry.space_group_name_H-M   'P 1'
#
loop_
_entity.id
_entity.type
_entity.pdbx_description
1 polymer ?
#
loop_
_entity_poly.entity_id
_entity_poly.type
_entity_poly.pdbx_seq_one_letter_code
_entity_poly.pdbx_strand_id
1 'polypeptide(L)'
;MSRLVVLKLGTGNWQQGFPIVIVQLWEANRTTSMQWTGSLPAAPKLAELYQQWRSLYVALYHRLNGSRLSAHAAIEFEDGGITNVSEKAFHDLSQPLKHQLDSWLDADSFRKIDRQLRVRFLPSEEIRVIVETENCQLRRFPWHLWSFFDDYPYAEVALSTPEFGRVETVHRVPIGRVRILAILGNSQGIDVQHDRAVLEQLPTAETIFLVEPQRQELDQWLWDEQGWDILFFAGHSISQADGATGEIWINPTDRLTVVQLKNALKAAIVRGLKLAIFNSCDGLGLAREMADLNIPQLVVMREPVPDRVAQEFLKHWLTAFANGKSFYQSVREAREKLQGLEDHFLCASWLPVICQNPAETPPNWQNLLGEAADDISEPLVKPVDEAIQAAPVGQNSRGDRPPRSGWCKLRIGLLTGAIVTSVVMGVRFLGILQAWELTAFDHLMRMRPPEIIDPRILVVEVTQQDTKQYGYPLEDAKLAELIGKLEAYQPTAIGLDMHRAMPRGEGRAEFINQFQQHQNLFIVCSFGRADQNAPPPEFSEEQRIGQVGFSDLVLEGTNSSEAMRDDLLDVGQFGAQGDMVRRQLLSYDPTLVATPSPCITPYSLSFQLAFRFFSQTGIQPIAVNADQDWQFGTVTFRKLPARFAGYQQLDGLNSQILINYRTDLPGARVMLEDILQGWNDRNLRNLVENRIVLIGTTAPTAKDSFDTLYGEMPGVWIHAHMLSQMLSAVMDDRPLIWALPQWGEFQWGDLLWILVWSSVGGVLAWRLRSWLWLGLANAIATVLLHQLCLIILTQGGWMPLVPSLLVLWVTSGVARAAMTSDVRRQS
;
A
#
# COMPACT_ATOMS: atom_id res chain seq x y z
N MET A 1 -31.88 28.05 -22.34
CA MET A 1 -30.58 28.77 -22.26
C MET A 1 -29.86 28.21 -21.05
N SER A 2 -28.59 27.83 -21.18
CA SER A 2 -27.85 27.25 -20.05
C SER A 2 -27.35 28.34 -19.11
N ARG A 3 -27.53 28.12 -17.80
CA ARG A 3 -27.00 28.96 -16.72
C ARG A 3 -25.80 28.27 -16.10
N LEU A 4 -24.79 29.03 -15.70
CA LEU A 4 -23.66 28.51 -14.94
C LEU A 4 -23.52 29.28 -13.62
N VAL A 5 -23.60 28.56 -12.52
CA VAL A 5 -23.34 29.04 -11.17
C VAL A 5 -22.02 28.45 -10.70
N VAL A 6 -21.08 29.29 -10.28
CA VAL A 6 -19.82 28.86 -9.67
C VAL A 6 -19.84 29.26 -8.20
N LEU A 7 -19.88 28.28 -7.32
CA LEU A 7 -19.84 28.43 -5.86
C LEU A 7 -18.40 28.22 -5.38
N LYS A 8 -17.71 29.32 -5.07
CA LYS A 8 -16.34 29.33 -4.58
C LYS A 8 -16.32 29.35 -3.06
N LEU A 9 -15.93 28.24 -2.44
CA LEU A 9 -15.94 28.10 -0.99
C LEU A 9 -14.71 28.74 -0.31
N GLY A 10 -13.65 29.04 -1.06
CA GLY A 10 -12.44 29.67 -0.53
C GLY A 10 -11.70 28.80 0.48
N THR A 11 -11.03 29.44 1.44
CA THR A 11 -10.30 28.75 2.52
C THR A 11 -11.25 28.47 3.69
N GLY A 12 -11.40 27.20 4.06
CA GLY A 12 -12.24 26.79 5.18
C GLY A 12 -12.38 25.27 5.30
N ASN A 13 -13.04 24.83 6.36
CA ASN A 13 -13.36 23.42 6.61
C ASN A 13 -14.64 23.31 7.44
N TRP A 14 -15.08 22.08 7.70
CA TRP A 14 -16.30 21.83 8.45
C TRP A 14 -16.27 22.39 9.90
N GLN A 15 -15.10 22.49 10.52
CA GLN A 15 -14.94 22.92 11.91
C GLN A 15 -14.94 24.45 12.06
N GLN A 16 -14.34 25.16 11.10
CA GLN A 16 -14.19 26.61 11.14
C GLN A 16 -15.27 27.34 10.31
N GLY A 17 -15.94 26.62 9.42
CA GLY A 17 -16.82 27.19 8.41
C GLY A 17 -16.04 27.80 7.24
N PHE A 18 -16.78 28.49 6.37
CA PHE A 18 -16.24 29.18 5.19
C PHE A 18 -16.54 30.68 5.34
N PRO A 19 -15.58 31.47 5.85
CA PRO A 19 -15.80 32.87 6.17
C PRO A 19 -16.06 33.72 4.91
N ILE A 20 -15.61 33.27 3.74
CA ILE A 20 -15.84 33.96 2.47
C ILE A 20 -16.27 32.93 1.42
N VAL A 21 -17.52 33.03 1.01
CA VAL A 21 -18.11 32.25 -0.09
C VAL A 21 -18.51 33.21 -1.20
N ILE A 22 -17.97 32.99 -2.39
CA ILE A 22 -18.25 33.82 -3.56
C ILE A 22 -19.10 33.01 -4.54
N VAL A 23 -20.25 33.54 -4.94
CA VAL A 23 -21.09 32.93 -5.97
C VAL A 23 -21.08 33.79 -7.22
N GLN A 24 -20.68 33.19 -8.33
CA GLN A 24 -20.70 33.82 -9.65
C GLN A 24 -21.77 33.19 -10.53
N LEU A 25 -22.55 34.03 -11.22
CA LEU A 25 -23.55 33.61 -12.18
C LEU A 25 -23.16 34.10 -13.58
N TRP A 26 -23.06 33.15 -14.50
CA TRP A 26 -22.78 33.31 -15.91
C TRP A 26 -24.00 32.93 -16.74
N GLU A 27 -24.30 33.73 -17.75
CA GLU A 27 -25.41 33.51 -18.68
C GLU A 27 -24.83 33.26 -20.08
N ALA A 28 -25.34 32.27 -20.81
CA ALA A 28 -24.76 31.83 -22.09
C ALA A 28 -24.50 32.95 -23.13
N ASN A 29 -25.25 34.06 -23.06
CA ASN A 29 -25.18 35.16 -24.01
C ASN A 29 -24.53 36.44 -23.45
N ARG A 30 -23.89 36.38 -22.27
CA ARG A 30 -23.25 37.54 -21.63
C ARG A 30 -21.80 37.25 -21.27
N THR A 31 -20.93 38.21 -21.57
CA THR A 31 -19.49 38.14 -21.27
C THR A 31 -19.14 38.53 -19.83
N THR A 32 -20.09 39.12 -19.10
CA THR A 32 -19.91 39.58 -17.72
C THR A 32 -20.71 38.73 -16.74
N SER A 33 -20.05 38.24 -15.68
CA SER A 33 -20.71 37.53 -14.58
C SER A 33 -21.31 38.47 -13.55
N MET A 34 -22.35 38.01 -12.87
CA MET A 34 -22.83 38.62 -11.63
C MET A 34 -22.19 37.92 -10.43
N GLN A 35 -21.93 38.65 -9.34
CA GLN A 35 -21.26 38.08 -8.18
C GLN A 35 -21.93 38.49 -6.87
N TRP A 36 -21.98 37.55 -5.93
CA TRP A 36 -22.35 37.79 -4.54
C TRP A 36 -21.30 37.20 -3.61
N THR A 37 -21.21 37.77 -2.41
CA THR A 37 -20.34 37.26 -1.35
C THR A 37 -21.20 36.99 -0.12
N GLY A 38 -20.92 35.90 0.58
CA GLY A 38 -21.53 35.50 1.83
C GLY A 38 -20.55 34.65 2.63
N SER A 39 -21.06 33.90 3.59
CA SER A 39 -20.26 32.97 4.39
C SER A 39 -21.11 31.78 4.81
N LEU A 40 -20.49 30.61 4.98
CA LEU A 40 -21.14 29.44 5.56
C LEU A 40 -20.59 29.20 6.96
N PRO A 41 -21.43 28.98 7.99
CA PRO A 41 -20.97 28.74 9.35
C PRO A 41 -20.26 27.38 9.47
N ALA A 42 -19.59 27.14 10.59
CA ALA A 42 -19.07 25.82 10.92
C ALA A 42 -20.22 24.78 10.98
N ALA A 43 -19.98 23.59 10.43
CA ALA A 43 -20.91 22.48 10.40
C ALA A 43 -20.22 21.14 10.75
N PRO A 44 -19.60 21.02 11.95
CA PRO A 44 -18.93 19.78 12.36
C PRO A 44 -19.90 18.59 12.39
N LYS A 45 -21.16 18.83 12.76
CA LYS A 45 -22.20 17.79 12.76
C LYS A 45 -22.47 17.21 11.37
N LEU A 46 -22.41 18.05 10.33
CA LEU A 46 -22.60 17.59 8.96
C LEU A 46 -21.43 16.70 8.50
N ALA A 47 -20.21 17.04 8.93
CA ALA A 47 -19.04 16.20 8.71
C ALA A 47 -19.14 14.86 9.44
N GLU A 48 -19.55 14.86 10.71
CA GLU A 48 -19.78 13.63 11.48
C GLU A 48 -20.82 12.72 10.81
N LEU A 49 -21.98 13.27 10.42
CA LEU A 49 -23.04 12.51 9.74
C LEU A 49 -22.54 11.91 8.42
N TYR A 50 -21.78 12.68 7.66
CA TYR A 50 -21.21 12.20 6.41
C TYR A 50 -20.16 11.11 6.64
N GLN A 51 -19.27 11.27 7.63
CA GLN A 51 -18.30 10.23 7.98
C GLN A 51 -19.02 8.95 8.42
N GLN A 52 -20.03 9.03 9.29
CA GLN A 52 -20.83 7.87 9.70
C GLN A 52 -21.53 7.19 8.53
N TRP A 53 -22.15 7.97 7.62
CA TRP A 53 -22.76 7.44 6.41
C TRP A 53 -21.75 6.71 5.53
N ARG A 54 -20.58 7.32 5.31
CA ARG A 54 -19.49 6.75 4.53
C ARG A 54 -18.96 5.46 5.15
N SER A 55 -18.85 5.41 6.48
CA SER A 55 -18.46 4.21 7.20
C SER A 55 -19.36 3.03 6.96
N LEU A 56 -20.65 3.26 7.06
CA LEU A 56 -21.62 2.22 6.79
C LEU A 56 -21.67 1.85 5.32
N TYR A 57 -21.58 2.83 4.42
CA TYR A 57 -21.60 2.59 2.97
C TYR A 57 -20.46 1.66 2.55
N VAL A 58 -19.24 1.94 2.96
CA VAL A 58 -18.06 1.14 2.58
C VAL A 58 -18.08 -0.23 3.24
N ALA A 59 -18.50 -0.34 4.51
CA ALA A 59 -18.69 -1.62 5.17
C ALA A 59 -19.73 -2.50 4.42
N LEU A 60 -20.83 -1.91 3.96
CA LEU A 60 -21.85 -2.59 3.15
C LEU A 60 -21.34 -2.97 1.76
N TYR A 61 -20.61 -2.08 1.09
CA TYR A 61 -19.95 -2.33 -0.18
C TYR A 61 -19.05 -3.58 -0.11
N HIS A 62 -18.21 -3.68 0.93
CA HIS A 62 -17.35 -4.84 1.16
C HIS A 62 -18.12 -6.13 1.45
N ARG A 63 -19.27 -6.03 2.12
CA ARG A 63 -20.15 -7.18 2.37
C ARG A 63 -20.81 -7.70 1.10
N LEU A 64 -21.31 -6.80 0.25
CA LEU A 64 -22.05 -7.15 -0.97
C LEU A 64 -21.16 -7.72 -2.08
N ASN A 65 -19.93 -7.25 -2.21
CA ASN A 65 -19.01 -7.69 -3.26
C ASN A 65 -18.18 -8.94 -2.89
N GLY A 66 -18.42 -9.53 -1.71
CA GLY A 66 -17.64 -10.65 -1.20
C GLY A 66 -16.16 -10.26 -0.99
N SER A 67 -15.44 -11.11 -0.28
CA SER A 67 -14.03 -10.96 0.10
C SER A 67 -13.04 -11.03 -1.08
N ARG A 68 -13.29 -10.32 -2.20
CA ARG A 68 -12.48 -10.36 -3.42
C ARG A 68 -11.92 -9.02 -3.91
N LEU A 69 -12.27 -7.89 -3.29
CA LEU A 69 -11.84 -6.54 -3.69
C LEU A 69 -11.18 -5.71 -2.56
N SER A 70 -10.78 -6.36 -1.47
CA SER A 70 -10.38 -5.69 -0.23
C SER A 70 -8.86 -5.58 -0.08
N ALA A 71 -8.20 -4.79 -0.91
CA ALA A 71 -6.83 -4.36 -0.62
C ALA A 71 -6.52 -2.91 -1.00
N HIS A 72 -7.45 -2.16 -1.60
CA HIS A 72 -7.08 -0.90 -2.26
C HIS A 72 -8.08 0.26 -2.07
N ALA A 73 -8.85 0.29 -0.98
CA ALA A 73 -9.56 1.49 -0.55
C ALA A 73 -9.27 1.70 0.93
N ALA A 74 -8.21 2.46 1.24
CA ALA A 74 -7.89 2.85 2.60
C ALA A 74 -8.93 3.85 3.10
N ILE A 75 -9.90 3.35 3.87
CA ILE A 75 -10.81 4.16 4.66
C ILE A 75 -10.83 3.55 6.05
N GLU A 76 -10.19 4.23 6.98
CA GLU A 76 -10.27 3.95 8.42
C GLU A 76 -11.70 4.22 8.89
N PHE A 77 -12.30 3.23 9.54
CA PHE A 77 -13.51 3.42 10.35
C PHE A 77 -13.12 3.41 11.81
N GLU A 78 -13.51 4.46 12.53
CA GLU A 78 -13.59 4.45 13.98
C GLU A 78 -14.72 3.49 14.39
N ASP A 79 -14.40 2.37 15.04
CA ASP A 79 -15.43 1.50 15.60
C ASP A 79 -15.75 1.86 17.05
N GLY A 80 -16.61 2.87 17.17
CA GLY A 80 -17.79 2.75 18.01
C GLY A 80 -19.02 2.58 17.12
N GLY A 81 -19.21 1.43 16.45
CA GLY A 81 -20.22 1.32 15.38
C GLY A 81 -20.78 -0.07 15.05
N ILE A 82 -21.97 -0.35 15.60
CA ILE A 82 -23.09 -1.14 15.03
C ILE A 82 -22.78 -2.57 14.54
N THR A 83 -22.93 -3.53 15.47
CA THR A 83 -22.93 -4.99 15.22
C THR A 83 -24.20 -5.52 14.51
N ASN A 84 -25.12 -4.65 14.11
CA ASN A 84 -26.35 -4.99 13.37
C ASN A 84 -26.68 -3.87 12.35
N VAL A 85 -26.09 -3.90 11.16
CA VAL A 85 -26.46 -2.95 10.09
C VAL A 85 -27.74 -3.45 9.43
N SER A 86 -28.86 -2.79 9.71
CA SER A 86 -30.11 -2.95 8.97
C SER A 86 -30.22 -1.86 7.90
N GLU A 87 -30.89 -2.13 6.78
CA GLU A 87 -31.24 -1.10 5.77
C GLU A 87 -31.92 0.13 6.40
N LYS A 88 -32.66 -0.10 7.49
CA LYS A 88 -33.28 0.95 8.31
C LYS A 88 -32.24 1.92 8.91
N ALA A 89 -31.10 1.44 9.40
CA ALA A 89 -30.03 2.29 9.94
C ALA A 89 -29.40 3.20 8.88
N PHE A 90 -29.37 2.78 7.62
CA PHE A 90 -28.84 3.58 6.51
C PHE A 90 -29.83 4.66 6.06
N HIS A 91 -31.13 4.34 6.03
CA HIS A 91 -32.19 5.35 5.84
C HIS A 91 -32.23 6.36 6.98
N ASP A 92 -32.03 5.91 8.22
CA ASP A 92 -32.00 6.74 9.43
C ASP A 92 -30.81 7.74 9.42
N LEU A 93 -29.78 7.52 8.60
CA LEU A 93 -28.64 8.45 8.42
C LEU A 93 -28.73 9.32 7.17
N SER A 94 -29.27 8.80 6.08
CA SER A 94 -29.37 9.52 4.80
C SER A 94 -30.32 10.72 4.88
N GLN A 95 -31.42 10.61 5.64
CA GLN A 95 -32.39 11.70 5.81
C GLN A 95 -31.84 12.85 6.68
N PRO A 96 -31.26 12.61 7.88
CA PRO A 96 -30.60 13.68 8.63
C PRO A 96 -29.46 14.34 7.87
N LEU A 97 -28.70 13.60 7.05
CA LEU A 97 -27.64 14.19 6.23
C LEU A 97 -28.17 15.22 5.24
N LYS A 98 -29.24 14.88 4.50
CA LYS A 98 -29.91 15.82 3.59
C LYS A 98 -30.46 17.03 4.35
N HIS A 99 -31.18 16.79 5.44
CA HIS A 99 -31.78 17.87 6.23
C HIS A 99 -30.72 18.84 6.81
N GLN A 100 -29.62 18.30 7.31
CA GLN A 100 -28.54 19.10 7.88
C GLN A 100 -27.78 19.89 6.80
N LEU A 101 -27.64 19.34 5.58
CA LEU A 101 -27.12 20.08 4.43
C LEU A 101 -28.01 21.26 4.06
N ASP A 102 -29.32 21.03 3.95
CA ASP A 102 -30.28 22.09 3.63
C ASP A 102 -30.29 23.18 4.71
N SER A 103 -30.27 22.78 6.00
CA SER A 103 -30.16 23.72 7.11
C SER A 103 -28.88 24.55 7.06
N TRP A 104 -27.76 23.94 6.70
CA TRP A 104 -26.48 24.63 6.58
C TRP A 104 -26.47 25.62 5.41
N LEU A 105 -27.05 25.25 4.27
CA LEU A 105 -27.20 26.12 3.10
C LEU A 105 -28.33 27.16 3.26
N ASP A 106 -29.21 27.03 4.26
CA ASP A 106 -30.18 28.08 4.65
C ASP A 106 -29.69 28.95 5.83
N ALA A 107 -28.41 28.85 6.21
CA ALA A 107 -27.84 29.73 7.22
C ALA A 107 -28.03 31.22 6.86
N ASP A 108 -28.29 32.08 7.85
CA ASP A 108 -28.58 33.51 7.63
C ASP A 108 -27.51 34.21 6.75
N SER A 109 -26.26 33.79 6.89
CA SER A 109 -25.11 34.30 6.15
C SER A 109 -25.03 33.86 4.68
N PHE A 110 -25.72 32.79 4.28
CA PHE A 110 -25.79 32.30 2.90
C PHE A 110 -27.18 32.44 2.27
N ARG A 111 -28.25 32.54 3.08
CA ARG A 111 -29.65 32.63 2.64
C ARG A 111 -29.91 33.72 1.61
N LYS A 112 -29.20 34.85 1.71
CA LYS A 112 -29.30 35.93 0.70
C LYS A 112 -28.92 35.44 -0.69
N ILE A 113 -27.86 34.63 -0.81
CA ILE A 113 -27.35 34.10 -2.07
C ILE A 113 -28.36 33.10 -2.64
N ASP A 114 -28.80 32.13 -1.83
CA ASP A 114 -29.80 31.13 -2.23
C ASP A 114 -31.08 31.79 -2.77
N ARG A 115 -31.62 32.78 -2.06
CA ARG A 115 -32.77 33.57 -2.53
C ARG A 115 -32.51 34.29 -3.85
N GLN A 116 -31.32 34.84 -4.06
CA GLN A 116 -30.99 35.53 -5.32
C GLN A 116 -30.91 34.57 -6.51
N LEU A 117 -30.39 33.35 -6.30
CA LEU A 117 -30.40 32.31 -7.31
C LEU A 117 -31.84 31.90 -7.65
N ARG A 118 -32.65 31.62 -6.62
CA ARG A 118 -34.03 31.14 -6.78
C ARG A 118 -34.97 32.12 -7.46
N VAL A 119 -34.81 33.42 -7.22
CA VAL A 119 -35.62 34.47 -7.86
C VAL A 119 -35.31 34.60 -9.36
N ARG A 120 -34.12 34.17 -9.80
CA ARG A 120 -33.64 34.41 -11.16
C ARG A 120 -33.83 33.23 -12.11
N PHE A 121 -33.92 32.02 -11.57
CA PHE A 121 -34.02 30.82 -12.37
C PHE A 121 -35.46 30.37 -12.53
N LEU A 122 -35.76 29.83 -13.71
CA LEU A 122 -37.00 29.10 -13.96
C LEU A 122 -36.75 27.60 -13.80
N PRO A 123 -37.71 26.82 -13.27
CA PRO A 123 -37.56 25.36 -13.12
C PRO A 123 -37.26 24.60 -14.42
N SER A 124 -37.57 25.18 -15.59
CA SER A 124 -37.31 24.60 -16.92
C SER A 124 -35.94 24.96 -17.51
N GLU A 125 -35.15 25.81 -16.85
CA GLU A 125 -33.81 26.16 -17.31
C GLU A 125 -32.80 25.08 -16.95
N GLU A 126 -31.87 24.80 -17.87
CA GLU A 126 -30.70 23.97 -17.59
C GLU A 126 -29.68 24.78 -16.79
N ILE A 127 -29.35 24.31 -15.59
CA ILE A 127 -28.48 25.02 -14.65
C ILE A 127 -27.30 24.13 -14.30
N ARG A 128 -26.09 24.63 -14.53
CA ARG A 128 -24.85 23.98 -14.11
C ARG A 128 -24.38 24.64 -12.82
N VAL A 129 -24.22 23.85 -11.76
CA VAL A 129 -23.71 24.35 -10.48
C VAL A 129 -22.33 23.73 -10.25
N ILE A 130 -21.27 24.54 -10.34
CA ILE A 130 -19.90 24.11 -10.07
C ILE A 130 -19.54 24.51 -8.65
N VAL A 131 -19.17 23.53 -7.81
CA VAL A 131 -18.59 23.75 -6.49
C VAL A 131 -17.06 23.77 -6.62
N GLU A 132 -16.46 24.93 -6.38
CA GLU A 132 -15.03 25.17 -6.47
C GLU A 132 -14.40 25.08 -5.07
N THR A 133 -13.58 24.04 -4.84
CA THR A 133 -12.91 23.80 -3.55
C THR A 133 -11.66 22.92 -3.67
N GLU A 134 -10.65 23.20 -2.85
CA GLU A 134 -9.48 22.34 -2.62
C GLU A 134 -9.70 21.32 -1.48
N ASN A 135 -10.79 21.44 -0.73
CA ASN A 135 -11.04 20.56 0.40
C ASN A 135 -11.52 19.19 -0.08
N CYS A 136 -10.73 18.15 0.18
CA CYS A 136 -11.01 16.78 -0.25
C CYS A 136 -12.31 16.20 0.34
N GLN A 137 -12.64 16.53 1.60
CA GLN A 137 -13.87 16.05 2.23
C GLN A 137 -15.11 16.66 1.58
N LEU A 138 -15.06 17.95 1.22
CA LEU A 138 -16.15 18.62 0.50
C LEU A 138 -16.32 18.08 -0.92
N ARG A 139 -15.25 17.63 -1.59
CA ARG A 139 -15.35 17.02 -2.92
C ARG A 139 -16.07 15.68 -2.89
N ARG A 140 -15.89 14.89 -1.83
CA ARG A 140 -16.61 13.62 -1.66
C ARG A 140 -18.07 13.81 -1.25
N PHE A 141 -18.42 14.99 -0.74
CA PHE A 141 -19.74 15.28 -0.20
C PHE A 141 -20.85 15.27 -1.30
N PRO A 142 -22.04 14.70 -1.02
CA PRO A 142 -23.12 14.54 -2.00
C PRO A 142 -23.92 15.84 -2.21
N TRP A 143 -23.32 16.84 -2.86
CA TRP A 143 -23.94 18.17 -3.09
C TRP A 143 -25.29 18.16 -3.82
N HIS A 144 -25.55 17.13 -4.62
CA HIS A 144 -26.81 16.95 -5.34
C HIS A 144 -28.02 16.76 -4.41
N LEU A 145 -27.79 16.51 -3.11
CA LEU A 145 -28.85 16.42 -2.09
C LEU A 145 -29.40 17.77 -1.66
N TRP A 146 -28.75 18.88 -2.03
CA TRP A 146 -29.27 20.21 -1.77
C TRP A 146 -30.64 20.37 -2.43
N SER A 147 -31.65 20.77 -1.65
CA SER A 147 -33.03 21.02 -2.08
C SER A 147 -33.16 21.90 -3.32
N PHE A 148 -32.17 22.73 -3.63
CA PHE A 148 -32.10 23.44 -4.91
C PHE A 148 -32.28 22.51 -6.13
N PHE A 149 -31.71 21.31 -6.13
CA PHE A 149 -31.83 20.37 -7.25
C PHE A 149 -33.19 19.68 -7.35
N ASP A 150 -33.97 19.69 -6.26
CA ASP A 150 -35.37 19.25 -6.25
C ASP A 150 -36.26 20.30 -6.91
N ASP A 151 -36.02 21.58 -6.63
CA ASP A 151 -36.79 22.71 -7.19
C ASP A 151 -36.44 23.01 -8.66
N TYR A 152 -35.21 22.66 -9.08
CA TYR A 152 -34.72 22.84 -10.44
C TYR A 152 -34.37 21.47 -11.06
N PRO A 153 -35.34 20.78 -11.69
CA PRO A 153 -35.16 19.41 -12.22
C PRO A 153 -34.17 19.30 -13.39
N TYR A 154 -33.76 20.42 -13.98
CA TYR A 154 -32.71 20.47 -15.01
C TYR A 154 -31.39 21.08 -14.47
N ALA A 155 -31.22 21.16 -13.14
CA ALA A 155 -29.95 21.55 -12.53
C ALA A 155 -29.08 20.33 -12.23
N GLU A 156 -27.77 20.38 -12.41
CA GLU A 156 -26.88 19.30 -11.96
C GLU A 156 -25.53 19.88 -11.47
N VAL A 157 -24.92 19.18 -10.52
CA VAL A 157 -23.74 19.62 -9.79
C VAL A 157 -22.45 19.03 -10.37
N ALA A 158 -21.41 19.86 -10.40
CA ALA A 158 -20.05 19.45 -10.72
C ALA A 158 -19.05 20.02 -9.72
N LEU A 159 -17.84 19.47 -9.71
CA LEU A 159 -16.72 19.88 -8.88
C LEU A 159 -15.62 20.52 -9.73
N SER A 160 -14.89 21.47 -9.13
CA SER A 160 -13.69 22.08 -9.73
C SER A 160 -12.60 22.34 -8.69
N THR A 161 -11.34 22.33 -9.13
CA THR A 161 -10.23 22.98 -8.43
C THR A 161 -10.38 24.51 -8.56
N PRO A 162 -9.92 25.32 -7.59
CA PRO A 162 -9.77 26.77 -7.75
C PRO A 162 -8.75 27.17 -8.81
N GLU A 163 -7.73 26.34 -9.04
CA GLU A 163 -6.72 26.57 -10.08
C GLU A 163 -7.09 25.82 -11.35
N PHE A 164 -7.28 26.56 -12.44
CA PHE A 164 -7.60 26.03 -13.75
C PHE A 164 -7.22 27.02 -14.84
N GLY A 165 -6.91 26.50 -16.03
CA GLY A 165 -6.56 27.29 -17.21
C GLY A 165 -7.18 26.71 -18.48
N ARG A 166 -7.09 27.47 -19.57
CA ARG A 166 -7.52 27.02 -20.90
C ARG A 166 -6.34 26.41 -21.64
N VAL A 167 -6.55 25.27 -22.30
CA VAL A 167 -5.54 24.67 -23.18
C VAL A 167 -5.87 25.02 -24.62
N GLU A 168 -4.93 25.66 -25.33
CA GLU A 168 -5.07 25.88 -26.76
C GLU A 168 -4.95 24.54 -27.50
N THR A 169 -6.04 24.11 -28.12
CA THR A 169 -6.08 22.86 -28.88
C THR A 169 -5.70 23.09 -30.34
N VAL A 170 -4.92 22.18 -30.91
CA VAL A 170 -4.65 22.15 -32.35
C VAL A 170 -5.95 21.84 -33.09
N HIS A 171 -6.23 22.56 -34.18
CA HIS A 171 -7.45 22.35 -34.96
C HIS A 171 -7.41 20.97 -35.63
N ARG A 172 -8.38 20.11 -35.30
CA ARG A 172 -8.57 18.82 -35.97
C ARG A 172 -9.52 18.97 -37.14
N VAL A 173 -9.26 18.23 -38.21
CA VAL A 173 -10.22 18.03 -39.30
C VAL A 173 -11.35 17.14 -38.79
N PRO A 174 -12.62 17.57 -38.83
CA PRO A 174 -13.76 16.73 -38.49
C PRO A 174 -13.79 15.47 -39.35
N ILE A 175 -13.87 14.30 -38.71
CA ILE A 175 -13.91 12.99 -39.40
C ILE A 175 -15.35 12.43 -39.41
N GLY A 176 -16.32 13.18 -38.85
CA GLY A 176 -17.73 12.78 -38.80
C GLY A 176 -18.00 11.60 -37.85
N ARG A 177 -17.07 11.29 -36.94
CA ARG A 177 -17.17 10.23 -35.93
C ARG A 177 -16.49 10.69 -34.63
N VAL A 178 -17.04 10.27 -33.50
CA VAL A 178 -16.43 10.50 -32.17
C VAL A 178 -15.35 9.43 -31.93
N ARG A 179 -14.09 9.83 -31.76
CA ARG A 179 -12.98 8.91 -31.48
C ARG A 179 -12.83 8.66 -29.98
N ILE A 180 -12.94 7.39 -29.59
CA ILE A 180 -12.87 6.93 -28.20
C ILE A 180 -11.66 6.01 -28.04
N LEU A 181 -10.74 6.36 -27.13
CA LEU A 181 -9.71 5.43 -26.66
C LEU A 181 -10.22 4.75 -25.39
N ALA A 182 -10.51 3.46 -25.46
CA ALA A 182 -11.05 2.67 -24.36
C ALA A 182 -9.99 1.73 -23.79
N ILE A 183 -9.55 2.00 -22.56
CA ILE A 183 -8.62 1.19 -21.81
C ILE A 183 -9.43 0.25 -20.91
N LEU A 184 -9.41 -1.05 -21.24
CA LEU A 184 -9.95 -2.10 -20.39
C LEU A 184 -8.78 -2.66 -19.58
N GLY A 185 -8.65 -2.18 -18.36
CA GLY A 185 -7.57 -2.53 -17.43
C GLY A 185 -7.72 -3.92 -16.84
N ASN A 186 -7.06 -4.15 -15.70
CA ASN A 186 -7.14 -5.42 -14.98
C ASN A 186 -8.61 -5.81 -14.72
N SER A 187 -9.05 -6.93 -15.29
CA SER A 187 -10.45 -7.40 -15.21
C SER A 187 -10.71 -8.37 -14.05
N GLN A 188 -9.78 -8.54 -13.12
CA GLN A 188 -9.91 -9.50 -12.03
C GLN A 188 -11.04 -9.09 -11.08
N GLY A 189 -12.16 -9.82 -11.12
CA GLY A 189 -13.30 -9.57 -10.23
C GLY A 189 -14.26 -8.46 -10.68
N ILE A 190 -14.13 -7.95 -11.90
CA ILE A 190 -15.04 -6.98 -12.55
C ILE A 190 -15.31 -7.39 -14.00
N ASP A 191 -16.48 -7.07 -14.53
CA ASP A 191 -16.88 -7.41 -15.91
C ASP A 191 -16.68 -6.24 -16.89
N VAL A 192 -15.43 -6.06 -17.32
CA VAL A 192 -15.07 -5.06 -18.34
C VAL A 192 -15.66 -5.38 -19.74
N GLN A 193 -16.20 -6.57 -19.96
CA GLN A 193 -16.84 -6.91 -21.25
C GLN A 193 -18.21 -6.26 -21.38
N HIS A 194 -18.91 -6.04 -20.26
CA HIS A 194 -20.16 -5.29 -20.28
C HIS A 194 -19.91 -3.84 -20.70
N ASP A 195 -18.88 -3.20 -20.15
CA ASP A 195 -18.48 -1.83 -20.52
C ASP A 195 -18.11 -1.74 -22.00
N ARG A 196 -17.37 -2.73 -22.50
CA ARG A 196 -17.06 -2.85 -23.93
C ARG A 196 -18.33 -2.90 -24.79
N ALA A 197 -19.30 -3.73 -24.42
CA ALA A 197 -20.54 -3.87 -25.17
C ALA A 197 -21.35 -2.56 -25.22
N VAL A 198 -21.34 -1.76 -24.15
CA VAL A 198 -21.96 -0.42 -24.14
C VAL A 198 -21.28 0.52 -25.14
N LEU A 199 -19.94 0.54 -25.16
CA LEU A 199 -19.17 1.41 -26.06
C LEU A 199 -19.30 1.01 -27.53
N GLU A 200 -19.41 -0.28 -27.82
CA GLU A 200 -19.63 -0.80 -29.19
C GLU A 200 -21.01 -0.42 -29.76
N GLN A 201 -21.99 -0.14 -28.90
CA GLN A 201 -23.36 0.22 -29.29
C GLN A 201 -23.54 1.73 -29.55
N LEU A 202 -22.52 2.55 -29.31
CA LEU A 202 -22.65 4.00 -29.47
C LEU A 202 -22.79 4.40 -30.94
N PRO A 203 -23.78 5.23 -31.29
CA PRO A 203 -23.96 5.69 -32.65
C PRO A 203 -22.80 6.60 -33.05
N THR A 204 -22.32 6.46 -34.29
CA THR A 204 -21.33 7.36 -34.90
C THR A 204 -20.04 7.54 -34.06
N ALA A 205 -19.62 6.49 -33.33
CA ALA A 205 -18.36 6.43 -32.60
C ALA A 205 -17.36 5.47 -33.26
N GLU A 206 -16.08 5.82 -33.22
CA GLU A 206 -14.95 4.94 -33.48
C GLU A 206 -14.25 4.65 -32.16
N THR A 207 -14.42 3.44 -31.62
CA THR A 207 -13.80 3.03 -30.36
C THR A 207 -12.63 2.11 -30.61
N ILE A 208 -11.45 2.47 -30.10
CA ILE A 208 -10.25 1.64 -30.08
C ILE A 208 -10.07 1.07 -28.68
N PHE A 209 -10.12 -0.25 -28.57
CA PHE A 209 -10.01 -0.96 -27.30
C PHE A 209 -8.57 -1.43 -27.06
N LEU A 210 -8.01 -0.99 -25.93
CA LEU A 210 -6.77 -1.52 -25.37
C LEU A 210 -7.14 -2.45 -24.21
N VAL A 211 -6.98 -3.76 -24.40
CA VAL A 211 -7.33 -4.77 -23.39
C VAL A 211 -6.08 -5.22 -22.67
N GLU A 212 -6.02 -4.93 -21.38
CA GLU A 212 -4.86 -5.14 -20.52
C GLU A 212 -3.53 -4.73 -21.18
N PRO A 213 -3.43 -3.50 -21.78
CA PRO A 213 -2.28 -3.11 -22.58
C PRO A 213 -1.01 -2.99 -21.75
N GLN A 214 0.14 -3.14 -22.39
CA GLN A 214 1.41 -2.74 -21.76
C GLN A 214 1.52 -1.22 -21.70
N ARG A 215 2.26 -0.68 -20.73
CA ARG A 215 2.50 0.77 -20.60
C ARG A 215 2.96 1.43 -21.91
N GLN A 216 3.86 0.78 -22.66
CA GLN A 216 4.41 1.35 -23.90
C GLN A 216 3.35 1.47 -25.01
N GLU A 217 2.43 0.51 -25.07
CA GLU A 217 1.31 0.53 -26.03
C GLU A 217 0.34 1.66 -25.70
N LEU A 218 -0.01 1.80 -24.41
CA LEU A 218 -0.87 2.91 -23.96
C LEU A 218 -0.24 4.27 -24.27
N ASP A 219 1.06 4.44 -23.98
CA ASP A 219 1.77 5.68 -24.29
C ASP A 219 1.70 5.98 -25.80
N GLN A 220 1.99 5.00 -26.65
CA GLN A 220 1.92 5.14 -28.10
C GLN A 220 0.54 5.62 -28.59
N TRP A 221 -0.55 5.05 -28.08
CA TRP A 221 -1.90 5.43 -28.47
C TRP A 221 -2.30 6.82 -27.95
N LEU A 222 -1.88 7.21 -26.75
CA LEU A 222 -2.09 8.57 -26.24
C LEU A 222 -1.37 9.62 -27.10
N TRP A 223 -0.28 9.24 -27.77
CA TRP A 223 0.46 10.04 -28.77
C TRP A 223 -0.07 9.90 -30.21
N ASP A 224 -1.28 9.40 -30.44
CA ASP A 224 -1.90 9.39 -31.78
C ASP A 224 -2.02 10.83 -32.33
N GLU A 225 -1.54 11.05 -33.56
CA GLU A 225 -1.59 12.33 -34.26
C GLU A 225 -3.02 12.74 -34.66
N GLN A 226 -3.88 11.76 -34.94
CA GLN A 226 -5.31 12.00 -35.17
C GLN A 226 -6.02 12.38 -33.87
N GLY A 227 -5.48 11.95 -32.72
CA GLY A 227 -5.92 12.25 -31.37
C GLY A 227 -7.33 11.77 -31.00
N TRP A 228 -7.70 11.94 -29.72
CA TRP A 228 -8.94 11.40 -29.13
C TRP A 228 -9.95 12.48 -28.75
N ASP A 229 -11.24 12.15 -28.77
CA ASP A 229 -12.30 13.01 -28.24
C ASP A 229 -12.68 12.60 -26.82
N ILE A 230 -12.74 11.28 -26.59
CA ILE A 230 -13.06 10.65 -25.31
C ILE A 230 -11.94 9.66 -24.92
N LEU A 231 -11.49 9.73 -23.67
CA LEU A 231 -10.67 8.71 -23.02
C LEU A 231 -11.55 7.95 -22.03
N PHE A 232 -11.63 6.64 -22.18
CA PHE A 232 -12.40 5.78 -21.29
C PHE A 232 -11.47 4.80 -20.57
N PHE A 233 -11.66 4.63 -19.27
CA PHE A 233 -10.98 3.63 -18.46
C PHE A 233 -12.01 2.82 -17.65
N ALA A 234 -11.94 1.49 -17.77
CA ALA A 234 -12.60 0.55 -16.88
C ALA A 234 -11.56 -0.42 -16.31
N GLY A 235 -11.52 -0.56 -14.99
CA GLY A 235 -10.46 -1.29 -14.31
C GLY A 235 -10.37 -0.95 -12.83
N HIS A 236 -9.46 -1.60 -12.11
CA HIS A 236 -9.16 -1.22 -10.73
C HIS A 236 -8.45 0.13 -10.67
N SER A 237 -8.85 0.96 -9.71
CA SER A 237 -8.15 2.20 -9.35
C SER A 237 -8.14 2.41 -7.85
N ILE A 238 -7.13 3.13 -7.36
CA ILE A 238 -6.97 3.53 -5.96
C ILE A 238 -6.47 4.97 -5.89
N SER A 239 -6.96 5.76 -4.93
CA SER A 239 -6.33 7.03 -4.55
C SER A 239 -5.78 6.96 -3.14
N GLN A 240 -4.74 7.76 -2.86
CA GLN A 240 -4.27 7.98 -1.49
C GLN A 240 -5.34 8.66 -0.63
N ALA A 241 -5.25 8.50 0.71
CA ALA A 241 -6.26 8.98 1.65
C ALA A 241 -6.50 10.51 1.59
N ASP A 242 -5.47 11.28 1.23
CA ASP A 242 -5.53 12.73 1.04
C ASP A 242 -6.14 13.15 -0.32
N GLY A 243 -6.40 12.18 -1.21
CA GLY A 243 -6.89 12.39 -2.57
C GLY A 243 -5.88 13.11 -3.48
N ALA A 244 -4.58 13.11 -3.15
CA ALA A 244 -3.55 13.81 -3.90
C ALA A 244 -3.01 12.99 -5.09
N THR A 245 -3.00 11.67 -5.00
CA THR A 245 -2.47 10.79 -6.05
C THR A 245 -3.40 9.62 -6.31
N GLY A 246 -3.70 9.35 -7.58
CA GLY A 246 -4.50 8.22 -8.03
C GLY A 246 -3.70 7.27 -8.93
N GLU A 247 -3.94 5.97 -8.78
CA GLU A 247 -3.35 4.91 -9.59
C GLU A 247 -4.44 4.15 -10.35
N ILE A 248 -4.19 3.87 -11.63
CA ILE A 248 -5.01 3.00 -12.48
C ILE A 248 -4.25 1.72 -12.83
N TRP A 249 -4.95 0.58 -12.81
CA TRP A 249 -4.38 -0.71 -13.13
C TRP A 249 -4.70 -1.05 -14.59
N ILE A 250 -3.76 -0.73 -15.47
CA ILE A 250 -3.97 -0.90 -16.91
C ILE A 250 -3.83 -2.35 -17.35
N ASN A 251 -3.22 -3.22 -16.55
CA ASN A 251 -3.16 -4.67 -16.71
C ASN A 251 -2.87 -5.32 -15.34
N PRO A 252 -2.76 -6.66 -15.22
CA PRO A 252 -2.51 -7.32 -13.94
C PRO A 252 -1.19 -6.97 -13.24
N THR A 253 -0.22 -6.41 -13.98
CA THR A 253 1.15 -6.15 -13.51
C THR A 253 1.51 -4.67 -13.43
N ASP A 254 0.95 -3.83 -14.30
CA ASP A 254 1.29 -2.42 -14.43
C ASP A 254 0.24 -1.54 -13.74
N ARG A 255 0.70 -0.78 -12.75
CA ARG A 255 -0.05 0.29 -12.09
C ARG A 255 0.56 1.63 -12.49
N LEU A 256 -0.28 2.57 -12.92
CA LEU A 256 0.15 3.86 -13.43
C LEU A 256 -0.53 5.01 -12.69
N THR A 257 0.26 6.01 -12.29
CA THR A 257 -0.28 7.30 -11.85
C THR A 257 -0.52 8.23 -13.04
N VAL A 258 -1.40 9.23 -12.88
CA VAL A 258 -1.59 10.27 -13.91
C VAL A 258 -0.28 11.02 -14.15
N VAL A 259 0.56 11.21 -13.12
CA VAL A 259 1.90 11.82 -13.24
C VAL A 259 2.79 11.04 -14.20
N GLN A 260 2.74 9.70 -14.19
CA GLN A 260 3.53 8.86 -15.07
C GLN A 260 3.08 8.91 -16.54
N LEU A 261 1.83 9.30 -16.79
CA LEU A 261 1.25 9.51 -18.13
C LEU A 261 1.14 10.99 -18.52
N LYS A 262 1.65 11.91 -17.68
CA LYS A 262 1.45 13.37 -17.78
C LYS A 262 1.73 13.93 -19.18
N ASN A 263 2.83 13.54 -19.81
CA ASN A 263 3.21 14.08 -21.11
C ASN A 263 2.32 13.56 -22.24
N ALA A 264 1.99 12.27 -22.21
CA ALA A 264 1.11 11.64 -23.20
C ALA A 264 -0.32 12.16 -23.09
N LEU A 265 -0.84 12.30 -21.86
CA LEU A 265 -2.15 12.91 -21.60
C LEU A 265 -2.19 14.39 -22.01
N LYS A 266 -1.13 15.17 -21.73
CA LYS A 266 -1.02 16.54 -22.23
C LYS A 266 -1.06 16.60 -23.75
N ALA A 267 -0.36 15.69 -24.43
CA ALA A 267 -0.39 15.60 -25.88
C ALA A 267 -1.80 15.27 -26.39
N ALA A 268 -2.50 14.32 -25.76
CA ALA A 268 -3.87 13.99 -26.09
C ALA A 268 -4.83 15.19 -25.90
N ILE A 269 -4.71 15.94 -24.80
CA ILE A 269 -5.51 17.15 -24.51
C ILE A 269 -5.24 18.25 -25.54
N VAL A 270 -3.97 18.60 -25.79
CA VAL A 270 -3.58 19.58 -26.81
C VAL A 270 -4.11 19.19 -28.19
N ARG A 271 -4.12 17.88 -28.47
CA ARG A 271 -4.64 17.39 -29.74
C ARG A 271 -6.15 17.42 -29.79
N GLY A 272 -6.90 17.51 -28.70
CA GLY A 272 -8.36 17.61 -28.75
C GLY A 272 -9.15 16.72 -27.78
N LEU A 273 -8.52 16.00 -26.85
CA LEU A 273 -9.23 15.23 -25.82
C LEU A 273 -10.12 16.15 -24.97
N LYS A 274 -11.44 15.93 -25.01
CA LYS A 274 -12.44 16.78 -24.33
C LYS A 274 -13.06 16.13 -23.09
N LEU A 275 -13.15 14.81 -23.07
CA LEU A 275 -13.81 14.07 -21.99
C LEU A 275 -12.95 12.88 -21.56
N ALA A 276 -12.75 12.70 -20.26
CA ALA A 276 -12.28 11.45 -19.70
C ALA A 276 -13.32 10.81 -18.78
N ILE A 277 -13.41 9.49 -18.82
CA ILE A 277 -14.37 8.69 -18.06
C ILE A 277 -13.58 7.63 -17.30
N PHE A 278 -13.61 7.69 -15.98
CA PHE A 278 -13.00 6.66 -15.12
C PHE A 278 -14.13 5.88 -14.45
N ASN A 279 -14.49 4.76 -15.07
CA ASN A 279 -15.50 3.83 -14.57
C ASN A 279 -14.85 2.84 -13.59
N SER A 280 -14.37 3.35 -12.45
CA SER A 280 -13.56 2.61 -11.48
C SER A 280 -13.89 2.98 -10.04
N CYS A 281 -13.38 2.21 -9.06
CA CYS A 281 -13.77 2.29 -7.65
C CYS A 281 -13.28 3.56 -6.92
N ASP A 282 -12.21 4.21 -7.37
CA ASP A 282 -11.73 5.46 -6.76
C ASP A 282 -11.27 6.44 -7.84
N GLY A 283 -12.07 7.50 -8.07
CA GLY A 283 -11.81 8.43 -9.16
C GLY A 283 -11.60 9.89 -8.74
N LEU A 284 -11.84 10.28 -7.48
CA LEU A 284 -11.65 11.68 -7.06
C LEU A 284 -10.17 12.08 -6.93
N GLY A 285 -9.27 11.17 -6.58
CA GLY A 285 -7.83 11.44 -6.62
C GLY A 285 -7.33 11.58 -8.07
N LEU A 286 -7.77 10.67 -8.96
CA LEU A 286 -7.53 10.79 -10.40
C LEU A 286 -8.07 12.11 -10.96
N ALA A 287 -9.24 12.54 -10.50
CA ALA A 287 -9.84 13.80 -10.92
C ALA A 287 -9.00 15.03 -10.57
N ARG A 288 -8.34 15.02 -9.41
CA ARG A 288 -7.44 16.10 -9.01
C ARG A 288 -6.22 16.15 -9.92
N GLU A 289 -5.53 15.04 -10.13
CA GLU A 289 -4.33 15.01 -10.98
C GLU A 289 -4.65 15.34 -12.46
N MET A 290 -5.83 14.92 -12.95
CA MET A 290 -6.30 15.27 -14.29
C MET A 290 -6.68 16.76 -14.41
N ALA A 291 -7.18 17.38 -13.34
CA ALA A 291 -7.46 18.81 -13.29
C ALA A 291 -6.17 19.64 -13.45
N ASP A 292 -5.04 19.21 -12.89
CA ASP A 292 -3.72 19.84 -13.09
C ASP A 292 -3.26 19.84 -14.56
N LEU A 293 -3.81 18.94 -15.38
CA LEU A 293 -3.58 18.88 -16.82
C LEU A 293 -4.58 19.73 -17.62
N ASN A 294 -5.50 20.41 -16.93
CA ASN A 294 -6.58 21.22 -17.49
C ASN A 294 -7.50 20.44 -18.43
N ILE A 295 -7.78 19.16 -18.13
CA ILE A 295 -8.76 18.40 -18.92
C ILE A 295 -10.14 19.09 -18.86
N PRO A 296 -10.88 19.22 -19.98
CA PRO A 296 -12.12 20.00 -19.97
C PRO A 296 -13.24 19.38 -19.11
N GLN A 297 -13.48 18.08 -19.26
CA GLN A 297 -14.55 17.36 -18.56
C GLN A 297 -14.08 15.98 -18.10
N LEU A 298 -14.59 15.57 -16.95
CA LEU A 298 -14.30 14.28 -16.35
C LEU A 298 -15.54 13.74 -15.63
N VAL A 299 -15.77 12.43 -15.74
CA VAL A 299 -16.76 11.70 -14.93
C VAL A 299 -16.06 10.62 -14.13
N VAL A 300 -16.30 10.64 -12.81
CA VAL A 300 -15.70 9.73 -11.83
C VAL A 300 -16.74 9.31 -10.79
N MET A 301 -16.35 8.35 -9.94
CA MET A 301 -17.14 7.93 -8.78
C MET A 301 -16.59 8.56 -7.51
N ARG A 302 -17.49 9.06 -6.65
CA ARG A 302 -17.13 9.70 -5.37
C ARG A 302 -16.56 8.73 -4.33
N GLU A 303 -17.10 7.52 -4.32
CA GLU A 303 -16.79 6.44 -3.38
C GLU A 303 -16.75 5.11 -4.15
N PRO A 304 -16.22 4.02 -3.54
CA PRO A 304 -16.20 2.68 -4.15
C PRO A 304 -17.56 2.27 -4.71
N VAL A 305 -17.61 2.02 -6.02
CA VAL A 305 -18.84 1.68 -6.74
C VAL A 305 -18.92 0.19 -7.05
N PRO A 306 -20.08 -0.49 -6.85
CA PRO A 306 -20.26 -1.86 -7.34
C PRO A 306 -20.23 -1.91 -8.87
N ASP A 307 -19.62 -2.94 -9.44
CA ASP A 307 -19.45 -3.11 -10.89
C ASP A 307 -20.77 -2.94 -11.67
N ARG A 308 -21.84 -3.56 -11.17
CA ARG A 308 -23.19 -3.45 -11.76
C ARG A 308 -23.74 -2.02 -11.76
N VAL A 309 -23.46 -1.23 -10.72
CA VAL A 309 -23.91 0.17 -10.62
C VAL A 309 -23.15 1.03 -11.62
N ALA A 310 -21.84 0.82 -11.72
CA ALA A 310 -20.96 1.51 -12.67
C ALA A 310 -21.40 1.24 -14.14
N GLN A 311 -21.68 -0.02 -14.46
CA GLN A 311 -22.14 -0.47 -15.77
C GLN A 311 -23.51 0.13 -16.17
N GLU A 312 -24.51 0.07 -15.28
CA GLU A 312 -25.84 0.63 -15.59
C GLU A 312 -25.80 2.16 -15.68
N PHE A 313 -24.99 2.83 -14.85
CA PHE A 313 -24.74 4.27 -14.98
C PHE A 313 -24.17 4.59 -16.37
N LEU A 314 -23.07 3.94 -16.74
CA LEU A 314 -22.36 4.17 -18.00
C LEU A 314 -23.29 3.96 -19.20
N LYS A 315 -24.04 2.87 -19.20
CA LYS A 315 -25.02 2.52 -20.23
C LYS A 315 -26.09 3.59 -20.37
N HIS A 316 -26.76 3.99 -19.28
CA HIS A 316 -27.81 5.00 -19.34
C HIS A 316 -27.27 6.36 -19.76
N TRP A 317 -26.11 6.74 -19.25
CA TRP A 317 -25.50 8.03 -19.52
C TRP A 317 -25.04 8.16 -20.97
N LEU A 318 -24.18 7.26 -21.44
CA LEU A 318 -23.62 7.35 -22.80
C LEU A 318 -24.70 7.20 -23.87
N THR A 319 -25.71 6.36 -23.62
CA THR A 319 -26.87 6.27 -24.51
C THR A 319 -27.64 7.59 -24.60
N ALA A 320 -27.91 8.24 -23.46
CA ALA A 320 -28.61 9.53 -23.43
C ALA A 320 -27.77 10.64 -24.09
N PHE A 321 -26.47 10.68 -23.79
CA PHE A 321 -25.53 11.66 -24.31
C PHE A 321 -25.36 11.54 -25.83
N ALA A 322 -25.13 10.31 -26.33
CA ALA A 322 -24.96 10.05 -27.75
C ALA A 322 -26.25 10.31 -28.57
N ASN A 323 -27.43 10.19 -27.94
CA ASN A 323 -28.71 10.56 -28.55
C ASN A 323 -29.03 12.07 -28.48
N GLY A 324 -28.06 12.91 -28.10
CA GLY A 324 -28.16 14.36 -28.22
C GLY A 324 -28.67 15.10 -26.98
N LYS A 325 -28.85 14.43 -25.83
CA LYS A 325 -29.05 15.16 -24.57
C LYS A 325 -27.76 15.89 -24.18
N SER A 326 -27.90 17.01 -23.46
CA SER A 326 -26.73 17.76 -22.98
C SER A 326 -25.93 16.91 -21.97
N PHE A 327 -24.65 17.25 -21.81
CA PHE A 327 -23.75 16.53 -20.90
C PHE A 327 -24.32 16.44 -19.47
N TYR A 328 -24.71 17.57 -18.87
CA TYR A 328 -25.22 17.60 -17.50
C TYR A 328 -26.57 16.89 -17.36
N GLN A 329 -27.47 17.05 -18.34
CA GLN A 329 -28.77 16.38 -18.32
C GLN A 329 -28.66 14.87 -18.46
N SER A 330 -27.79 14.40 -19.35
CA SER A 330 -27.58 12.96 -19.54
C SER A 330 -26.96 12.30 -18.31
N VAL A 331 -26.01 12.96 -17.63
CA VAL A 331 -25.46 12.47 -16.35
C VAL A 331 -26.54 12.44 -15.27
N ARG A 332 -27.32 13.53 -15.13
CA ARG A 332 -28.41 13.59 -14.15
C ARG A 332 -29.42 12.47 -14.34
N GLU A 333 -29.91 12.29 -15.57
CA GLU A 333 -30.87 11.23 -15.89
C GLU A 333 -30.30 9.84 -15.57
N ALA A 334 -29.05 9.57 -15.94
CA ALA A 334 -28.41 8.29 -15.64
C ALA A 334 -28.28 8.06 -14.14
N ARG A 335 -27.88 9.10 -13.39
CA ARG A 335 -27.78 9.09 -11.93
C ARG A 335 -29.13 8.81 -11.27
N GLU A 336 -30.20 9.47 -11.71
CA GLU A 336 -31.56 9.26 -11.20
C GLU A 336 -32.08 7.85 -11.52
N LYS A 337 -31.75 7.29 -12.69
CA LYS A 337 -32.10 5.90 -13.05
C LYS A 337 -31.46 4.85 -12.13
N LEU A 338 -30.32 5.16 -11.50
CA LEU A 338 -29.71 4.27 -10.51
C LEU A 338 -30.58 4.07 -9.27
N GLN A 339 -31.57 4.92 -9.02
CA GLN A 339 -32.52 4.72 -7.93
C GLN A 339 -33.21 3.36 -8.01
N GLY A 340 -33.43 2.82 -9.22
CA GLY A 340 -34.00 1.48 -9.41
C GLY A 340 -33.09 0.33 -8.95
N LEU A 341 -31.82 0.61 -8.62
CA LEU A 341 -30.87 -0.33 -8.06
C LEU A 341 -30.71 -0.19 -6.55
N GLU A 342 -31.30 0.83 -5.92
CA GLU A 342 -31.07 1.15 -4.50
C GLU A 342 -31.67 0.13 -3.53
N ASP A 343 -32.59 -0.73 -3.98
CA ASP A 343 -33.07 -1.89 -3.22
C ASP A 343 -31.96 -2.92 -2.93
N HIS A 344 -30.89 -2.93 -3.73
CA HIS A 344 -29.77 -3.86 -3.60
C HIS A 344 -28.42 -3.13 -3.41
N PHE A 345 -28.32 -1.90 -3.87
CA PHE A 345 -27.12 -1.06 -3.83
C PHE A 345 -27.48 0.32 -3.28
N LEU A 346 -27.57 0.42 -1.95
CA LEU A 346 -28.03 1.63 -1.25
C LEU A 346 -27.26 2.89 -1.70
N CYS A 347 -27.99 3.98 -1.96
CA CYS A 347 -27.44 5.25 -2.43
C CYS A 347 -26.58 5.16 -3.72
N ALA A 348 -26.85 4.20 -4.60
CA ALA A 348 -26.20 4.11 -5.91
C ALA A 348 -26.25 5.44 -6.69
N SER A 349 -27.35 6.20 -6.58
CA SER A 349 -27.51 7.50 -7.23
C SER A 349 -26.60 8.61 -6.67
N TRP A 350 -25.86 8.37 -5.59
CA TRP A 350 -25.00 9.39 -4.97
C TRP A 350 -23.56 9.38 -5.48
N LEU A 351 -23.16 8.31 -6.18
CA LEU A 351 -21.77 7.99 -6.48
C LEU A 351 -21.22 8.74 -7.70
N PRO A 352 -21.93 8.80 -8.85
CA PRO A 352 -21.37 9.46 -10.03
C PRO A 352 -21.25 10.97 -9.83
N VAL A 353 -20.12 11.55 -10.26
CA VAL A 353 -19.88 12.99 -10.16
C VAL A 353 -19.12 13.53 -11.36
N ILE A 354 -19.51 14.73 -11.78
CA ILE A 354 -18.83 15.51 -12.81
C ILE A 354 -17.71 16.32 -12.16
N CYS A 355 -16.52 16.27 -12.74
CA CYS A 355 -15.46 17.24 -12.49
C CYS A 355 -15.24 18.05 -13.77
N GLN A 356 -15.37 19.36 -13.69
CA GLN A 356 -15.30 20.26 -14.84
C GLN A 356 -14.23 21.32 -14.63
N ASN A 357 -13.44 21.60 -15.67
CA ASN A 357 -12.68 22.83 -15.80
C ASN A 357 -13.63 24.01 -16.13
N PRO A 358 -13.79 25.02 -15.25
CA PRO A 358 -14.73 26.13 -15.46
C PRO A 358 -14.35 27.04 -16.64
N ALA A 359 -13.10 27.01 -17.10
CA ALA A 359 -12.66 27.76 -18.28
C ALA A 359 -13.09 27.10 -19.61
N GLU A 360 -13.68 25.91 -19.57
CA GLU A 360 -14.12 25.16 -20.75
C GLU A 360 -15.63 24.91 -20.74
N THR A 361 -16.22 24.81 -21.93
CA THR A 361 -17.62 24.44 -22.09
C THR A 361 -17.75 22.93 -22.28
N PRO A 362 -18.69 22.25 -21.59
CA PRO A 362 -18.96 20.84 -21.79
C PRO A 362 -19.29 20.54 -23.25
N PRO A 363 -18.76 19.45 -23.83
CA PRO A 363 -19.12 19.06 -25.17
C PRO A 363 -20.55 18.52 -25.19
N ASN A 364 -21.20 18.64 -26.35
CA ASN A 364 -22.35 17.81 -26.70
C ASN A 364 -21.90 16.82 -27.78
N TRP A 365 -22.69 15.77 -28.03
CA TRP A 365 -22.29 14.73 -29.00
C TRP A 365 -22.05 15.27 -30.42
N GLN A 366 -22.86 16.24 -30.86
CA GLN A 366 -22.73 16.88 -32.18
C GLN A 366 -21.42 17.66 -32.32
N ASN A 367 -21.01 18.38 -31.26
CA ASN A 367 -19.76 19.10 -31.20
C ASN A 367 -18.55 18.15 -31.26
N LEU A 368 -18.68 16.92 -30.73
CA LEU A 368 -17.64 15.89 -30.83
C LEU A 368 -17.53 15.28 -32.23
N LEU A 369 -18.65 15.19 -32.98
CA LEU A 369 -18.63 14.73 -34.37
C LEU A 369 -17.92 15.71 -35.31
N GLY A 370 -18.05 17.00 -35.01
CA GLY A 370 -17.61 18.12 -35.84
C GLY A 370 -18.50 18.29 -37.09
N GLU A 371 -18.62 19.51 -37.60
CA GLU A 371 -19.38 19.76 -38.84
C GLU A 371 -18.57 19.27 -40.04
N ALA A 372 -19.07 18.26 -40.76
CA ALA A 372 -18.58 17.94 -42.09
C ALA A 372 -19.04 19.08 -43.03
N ALA A 373 -18.10 19.77 -43.65
CA ALA A 373 -18.42 20.77 -44.66
C ALA A 373 -19.11 20.08 -45.85
N ASP A 374 -20.39 20.37 -46.03
CA ASP A 374 -21.12 20.11 -47.27
C ASP A 374 -20.64 21.05 -48.39
N ASP A 375 -20.63 20.49 -49.60
CA ASP A 375 -20.40 21.11 -50.92
C ASP A 375 -18.98 21.62 -51.27
N ILE A 376 -18.33 20.93 -52.22
CA ILE A 376 -18.33 21.32 -53.65
C ILE A 376 -17.92 20.09 -54.49
N SER A 377 -18.88 19.61 -55.26
CA SER A 377 -18.76 18.92 -56.56
C SER A 377 -17.58 19.43 -57.39
N GLU A 378 -16.74 18.63 -58.06
CA GLU A 378 -17.00 17.68 -59.14
C GLU A 378 -15.60 17.23 -59.69
N PRO A 379 -15.47 16.38 -60.74
CA PRO A 379 -14.61 15.20 -60.72
C PRO A 379 -13.34 15.34 -61.59
N LEU A 380 -12.54 14.28 -61.71
CA LEU A 380 -12.05 13.70 -62.99
C LEU A 380 -10.76 12.85 -62.83
N VAL A 381 -10.90 11.56 -63.18
CA VAL A 381 -10.05 10.82 -64.15
C VAL A 381 -8.66 10.28 -63.70
N LYS A 382 -8.57 8.94 -63.67
CA LYS A 382 -7.40 8.15 -64.15
C LYS A 382 -7.56 7.94 -65.67
N PRO A 383 -6.49 7.86 -66.50
CA PRO A 383 -5.74 6.58 -66.70
C PRO A 383 -4.22 6.77 -67.03
N VAL A 384 -3.33 5.86 -66.62
CA VAL A 384 -2.66 4.78 -67.40
C VAL A 384 -1.77 5.29 -68.56
N ASP A 385 -0.43 5.15 -68.47
CA ASP A 385 0.39 4.23 -69.31
C ASP A 385 1.94 4.41 -69.19
N GLU A 386 2.59 3.25 -69.10
CA GLU A 386 3.86 2.74 -69.66
C GLU A 386 5.20 3.54 -69.80
N ALA A 387 6.23 2.90 -69.22
CA ALA A 387 7.53 2.48 -69.79
C ALA A 387 8.67 3.51 -70.02
N ILE A 388 9.89 3.15 -69.55
CA ILE A 388 11.06 2.73 -70.38
C ILE A 388 12.40 2.78 -69.59
N GLN A 389 13.10 1.63 -69.64
CA GLN A 389 14.55 1.37 -69.63
C GLN A 389 15.42 1.29 -68.36
N ALA A 390 16.36 0.36 -68.49
CA ALA A 390 17.27 -0.21 -67.51
C ALA A 390 18.74 -0.05 -67.95
N ALA A 391 19.62 -0.22 -66.94
CA ALA A 391 21.04 -0.67 -66.98
C ALA A 391 22.12 0.35 -67.40
N PRO A 392 23.42 0.21 -66.95
CA PRO A 392 24.05 -1.04 -66.48
C PRO A 392 25.01 -0.99 -65.24
N VAL A 393 25.10 -2.17 -64.61
CA VAL A 393 26.29 -2.94 -64.16
C VAL A 393 27.54 -2.22 -63.62
N GLY A 394 27.90 -2.57 -62.37
CA GLY A 394 29.26 -2.51 -61.83
C GLY A 394 29.50 -3.66 -60.85
N GLN A 395 30.43 -4.56 -61.19
CA GLN A 395 30.80 -5.77 -60.44
C GLN A 395 31.84 -5.52 -59.35
N ASN A 396 31.76 -6.38 -58.33
CA ASN A 396 32.84 -6.95 -57.50
C ASN A 396 33.65 -6.04 -56.56
N SER A 397 33.62 -6.40 -55.28
CA SER A 397 34.82 -6.71 -54.49
C SER A 397 34.47 -7.56 -53.27
N ARG A 398 35.01 -8.78 -53.24
CA ARG A 398 35.09 -9.64 -52.05
C ARG A 398 36.04 -9.00 -51.04
N GLY A 399 35.67 -9.02 -49.77
CA GLY A 399 36.53 -8.66 -48.64
C GLY A 399 36.26 -9.61 -47.47
N ASP A 400 37.29 -10.35 -47.11
CA ASP A 400 37.33 -11.41 -46.10
C ASP A 400 36.84 -10.98 -44.72
N ARG A 401 36.15 -11.89 -44.01
CA ARG A 401 35.87 -11.77 -42.57
C ARG A 401 36.60 -12.88 -41.78
N PRO A 402 37.23 -12.57 -40.63
CA PRO A 402 38.03 -13.52 -39.85
C PRO A 402 37.12 -14.43 -38.99
N PRO A 403 37.66 -15.51 -38.36
CA PRO A 403 36.86 -16.66 -37.93
C PRO A 403 36.03 -16.36 -36.67
N ARG A 404 34.70 -16.35 -36.80
CA ARG A 404 33.72 -16.01 -35.74
C ARG A 404 33.12 -17.20 -34.98
N SER A 405 33.79 -18.35 -34.88
CA SER A 405 33.17 -19.56 -34.30
C SER A 405 33.04 -19.52 -32.76
N GLY A 406 34.00 -18.91 -32.04
CA GLY A 406 34.01 -18.90 -30.57
C GLY A 406 33.06 -17.90 -29.91
N TRP A 407 32.96 -16.70 -30.47
CA TRP A 407 32.17 -15.58 -29.92
C TRP A 407 30.66 -15.76 -30.12
N CYS A 408 30.23 -16.43 -31.19
CA CYS A 408 28.82 -16.76 -31.39
C CYS A 408 28.30 -17.72 -30.29
N LYS A 409 29.11 -18.71 -29.88
CA LYS A 409 28.74 -19.66 -28.82
C LYS A 409 28.68 -19.00 -27.44
N LEU A 410 29.61 -18.08 -27.14
CA LEU A 410 29.56 -17.30 -25.91
C LEU A 410 28.31 -16.40 -25.84
N ARG A 411 27.93 -15.78 -26.96
CA ARG A 411 26.68 -14.98 -27.06
C ARG A 411 25.44 -15.81 -26.80
N ILE A 412 25.37 -17.04 -27.33
CA ILE A 412 24.27 -17.98 -27.04
C ILE A 412 24.19 -18.25 -25.53
N GLY A 413 25.31 -18.53 -24.88
CA GLY A 413 25.35 -18.78 -23.44
C GLY A 413 24.86 -17.60 -22.58
N LEU A 414 25.26 -16.38 -22.92
CA LEU A 414 24.83 -15.17 -22.20
C LEU A 414 23.36 -14.82 -22.45
N LEU A 415 22.85 -14.99 -23.69
CA LEU A 415 21.44 -14.77 -24.01
C LEU A 415 20.53 -15.79 -23.32
N THR A 416 20.93 -17.06 -23.30
CA THR A 416 20.23 -18.09 -22.50
C THR A 416 20.22 -17.71 -21.02
N GLY A 417 21.35 -17.24 -20.50
CA GLY A 417 21.45 -16.80 -19.10
C GLY A 417 20.49 -15.67 -18.75
N ALA A 418 20.34 -14.66 -19.63
CA ALA A 418 19.39 -13.57 -19.42
C ALA A 418 17.94 -14.08 -19.36
N ILE A 419 17.54 -14.97 -20.28
CA ILE A 419 16.18 -15.55 -20.31
C ILE A 419 15.91 -16.37 -19.04
N VAL A 420 16.84 -17.24 -18.65
CA VAL A 420 16.71 -18.08 -17.46
C VAL A 420 16.62 -17.22 -16.20
N THR A 421 17.45 -16.17 -16.09
CA THR A 421 17.38 -15.21 -14.98
C THR A 421 16.02 -14.52 -14.93
N SER A 422 15.47 -14.04 -16.05
CA SER A 422 14.15 -13.41 -16.08
C SER A 422 13.04 -14.36 -15.61
N VAL A 423 13.09 -15.63 -16.02
CA VAL A 423 12.11 -16.65 -15.58
C VAL A 423 12.24 -16.92 -14.08
N VAL A 424 13.47 -17.14 -13.58
CA VAL A 424 13.70 -17.38 -12.14
C VAL A 424 13.28 -16.18 -11.29
N MET A 425 13.55 -14.95 -11.76
CA MET A 425 13.09 -13.74 -11.09
C MET A 425 11.56 -13.62 -11.09
N GLY A 426 10.88 -14.01 -12.17
CA GLY A 426 9.42 -14.08 -12.20
C GLY A 426 8.85 -15.10 -11.19
N VAL A 427 9.43 -16.31 -11.14
CA VAL A 427 9.04 -17.35 -10.16
C VAL A 427 9.30 -16.88 -8.73
N ARG A 428 10.44 -16.22 -8.50
CA ARG A 428 10.79 -15.62 -7.21
C ARG A 428 9.79 -14.52 -6.83
N PHE A 429 9.46 -13.63 -7.75
CA PHE A 429 8.51 -12.53 -7.53
C PHE A 429 7.11 -13.03 -7.09
N LEU A 430 6.71 -14.21 -7.56
CA LEU A 430 5.46 -14.88 -7.18
C LEU A 430 5.51 -15.56 -5.79
N GLY A 431 6.63 -15.47 -5.07
CA GLY A 431 6.81 -16.10 -3.74
C GLY A 431 7.07 -17.60 -3.76
N ILE A 432 7.12 -18.24 -4.94
CA ILE A 432 7.26 -19.70 -5.07
C ILE A 432 8.59 -20.20 -4.47
N LEU A 433 9.66 -19.40 -4.54
CA LEU A 433 10.97 -19.76 -3.98
C LEU A 433 11.15 -19.38 -2.50
N GLN A 434 10.22 -18.64 -1.90
CA GLN A 434 10.38 -18.06 -0.57
C GLN A 434 10.66 -19.13 0.50
N ALA A 435 9.87 -20.20 0.56
CA ALA A 435 10.07 -21.27 1.55
C ALA A 435 11.48 -21.89 1.47
N TRP A 436 12.03 -22.02 0.26
CA TRP A 436 13.35 -22.59 0.03
C TRP A 436 14.44 -21.58 0.39
N GLU A 437 14.25 -20.30 0.07
CA GLU A 437 15.15 -19.21 0.45
C GLU A 437 15.23 -19.03 1.98
N LEU A 438 14.10 -19.12 2.69
CA LEU A 438 14.04 -19.07 4.15
C LEU A 438 14.72 -20.28 4.78
N THR A 439 14.47 -21.48 4.27
CA THR A 439 15.15 -22.70 4.75
C THR A 439 16.66 -22.62 4.54
N ALA A 440 17.09 -22.08 3.39
CA ALA A 440 18.51 -21.86 3.11
C ALA A 440 19.12 -20.80 4.03
N PHE A 441 18.39 -19.72 4.33
CA PHE A 441 18.79 -18.71 5.30
C PHE A 441 18.99 -19.32 6.70
N ASP A 442 18.03 -20.10 7.21
CA ASP A 442 18.11 -20.75 8.51
C ASP A 442 19.29 -21.74 8.59
N HIS A 443 19.58 -22.43 7.49
CA HIS A 443 20.75 -23.29 7.39
C HIS A 443 22.05 -22.49 7.49
N LEU A 444 22.19 -21.40 6.74
CA LEU A 444 23.37 -20.54 6.78
C LEU A 444 23.56 -19.89 8.15
N MET A 445 22.47 -19.44 8.79
CA MET A 445 22.49 -18.85 10.14
C MET A 445 23.07 -19.81 11.17
N ARG A 446 22.67 -21.09 11.13
CA ARG A 446 23.19 -22.15 12.01
C ARG A 446 24.66 -22.51 11.79
N MET A 447 25.21 -22.21 10.62
CA MET A 447 26.61 -22.48 10.29
C MET A 447 27.56 -21.34 10.65
N ARG A 448 27.04 -20.23 11.17
CA ARG A 448 27.88 -19.12 11.59
C ARG A 448 28.70 -19.50 12.83
N PRO A 449 29.90 -18.89 12.99
CA PRO A 449 30.68 -19.09 14.21
C PRO A 449 29.91 -18.56 15.43
N PRO A 450 30.08 -19.19 16.61
CA PRO A 450 29.50 -18.68 17.85
C PRO A 450 30.05 -17.29 18.19
N GLU A 451 29.21 -16.47 18.81
CA GLU A 451 29.54 -15.11 19.23
C GLU A 451 29.67 -15.04 20.75
N ILE A 452 30.43 -14.08 21.26
CA ILE A 452 30.59 -13.87 22.70
C ILE A 452 29.24 -13.41 23.29
N ILE A 453 28.83 -14.01 24.41
CA ILE A 453 27.63 -13.64 25.19
C ILE A 453 27.67 -12.14 25.52
N ASP A 454 26.53 -11.45 25.41
CA ASP A 454 26.44 -10.03 25.72
C ASP A 454 26.59 -9.79 27.23
N PRO A 455 27.67 -9.12 27.69
CA PRO A 455 27.89 -8.92 29.12
C PRO A 455 26.90 -7.91 29.71
N ARG A 456 26.12 -7.17 28.90
CA ARG A 456 25.17 -6.16 29.38
C ARG A 456 23.83 -6.76 29.82
N ILE A 457 23.59 -8.04 29.53
CA ILE A 457 22.28 -8.69 29.74
C ILE A 457 22.41 -9.86 30.72
N LEU A 458 21.50 -9.88 31.69
CA LEU A 458 21.24 -11.00 32.59
C LEU A 458 19.82 -11.51 32.34
N VAL A 459 19.63 -12.82 32.24
CA VAL A 459 18.33 -13.47 32.23
C VAL A 459 18.17 -14.28 33.52
N VAL A 460 17.13 -13.94 34.29
CA VAL A 460 16.69 -14.67 35.47
C VAL A 460 15.54 -15.58 35.06
N GLU A 461 15.80 -16.88 35.10
CA GLU A 461 14.83 -17.90 34.72
C GLU A 461 13.97 -18.34 35.89
N VAL A 462 12.66 -18.39 35.66
CA VAL A 462 11.72 -19.13 36.51
C VAL A 462 11.53 -20.52 35.92
N THR A 463 12.19 -21.50 36.54
CA THR A 463 12.32 -22.86 36.04
C THR A 463 11.15 -23.76 36.45
N GLN A 464 11.15 -25.00 35.95
CA GLN A 464 10.18 -26.01 36.38
C GLN A 464 10.31 -26.36 37.88
N GLN A 465 11.48 -26.17 38.49
CA GLN A 465 11.69 -26.37 39.92
C GLN A 465 11.04 -25.23 40.72
N ASP A 466 11.26 -23.99 40.29
CA ASP A 466 10.66 -22.81 40.89
C ASP A 466 9.12 -22.87 40.87
N THR A 467 8.53 -23.24 39.73
CA THR A 467 7.06 -23.35 39.60
C THR A 467 6.46 -24.47 40.44
N LYS A 468 7.23 -25.51 40.77
CA LYS A 468 6.80 -26.56 41.71
C LYS A 468 6.88 -26.10 43.16
N GLN A 469 7.90 -25.31 43.50
CA GLN A 469 8.14 -24.84 44.86
C GLN A 469 7.27 -23.66 45.26
N TYR A 470 7.11 -22.68 44.37
CA TYR A 470 6.42 -21.42 44.63
C TYR A 470 5.07 -21.28 43.90
N GLY A 471 4.68 -22.29 43.11
CA GLY A 471 3.45 -22.28 42.32
C GLY A 471 3.60 -21.60 40.95
N TYR A 472 2.59 -21.76 40.09
CA TYR A 472 2.48 -21.09 38.81
C TYR A 472 1.03 -20.62 38.55
N PRO A 473 0.83 -19.36 38.10
CA PRO A 473 1.81 -18.28 37.98
C PRO A 473 2.45 -17.90 39.33
N LEU A 474 3.68 -17.38 39.31
CA LEU A 474 4.34 -16.88 40.53
C LEU A 474 3.52 -15.77 41.19
N GLU A 475 3.43 -15.82 42.53
CA GLU A 475 2.74 -14.81 43.32
C GLU A 475 3.43 -13.44 43.26
N ASP A 476 2.64 -12.37 43.36
CA ASP A 476 3.12 -10.99 43.27
C ASP A 476 4.08 -10.65 44.43
N ALA A 477 3.87 -11.20 45.62
CA ALA A 477 4.79 -11.08 46.76
C ALA A 477 6.20 -11.61 46.43
N LYS A 478 6.29 -12.72 45.68
CA LYS A 478 7.56 -13.36 45.34
C LYS A 478 8.31 -12.56 44.27
N LEU A 479 7.58 -12.01 43.30
CA LEU A 479 8.15 -11.07 42.33
C LEU A 479 8.62 -9.79 43.00
N ALA A 480 7.85 -9.23 43.94
CA ALA A 480 8.25 -8.04 44.68
C ALA A 480 9.53 -8.29 45.50
N GLU A 481 9.68 -9.46 46.14
CA GLU A 481 10.91 -9.86 46.83
C GLU A 481 12.10 -9.95 45.87
N LEU A 482 11.93 -10.61 44.72
CA LEU A 482 12.98 -10.74 43.71
C LEU A 482 13.43 -9.37 43.19
N ILE A 483 12.48 -8.52 42.79
CA ILE A 483 12.74 -7.16 42.29
C ILE A 483 13.49 -6.37 43.35
N GLY A 484 13.04 -6.39 44.60
CA GLY A 484 13.72 -5.70 45.70
C GLY A 484 15.18 -6.16 45.91
N LYS A 485 15.46 -7.48 45.77
CA LYS A 485 16.84 -7.99 45.84
C LYS A 485 17.70 -7.53 44.67
N LEU A 486 17.14 -7.49 43.46
CA LEU A 486 17.86 -7.04 42.26
C LEU A 486 18.13 -5.54 42.29
N GLU A 487 17.15 -4.72 42.65
CA GLU A 487 17.26 -3.26 42.76
C GLU A 487 18.33 -2.81 43.77
N ALA A 488 18.59 -3.61 44.81
CA ALA A 488 19.67 -3.35 45.77
C ALA A 488 21.08 -3.29 45.11
N TYR A 489 21.23 -3.85 43.91
CA TYR A 489 22.47 -3.85 43.12
C TYR A 489 22.46 -2.82 41.99
N GLN A 490 21.43 -1.97 41.88
CA GLN A 490 21.33 -0.86 40.91
C GLN A 490 21.48 -1.31 39.45
N PRO A 491 20.56 -2.15 38.93
CA PRO A 491 20.52 -2.46 37.50
C PRO A 491 20.12 -1.24 36.68
N THR A 492 20.59 -1.18 35.43
CA THR A 492 20.20 -0.12 34.49
C THR A 492 18.71 -0.19 34.15
N ALA A 493 18.21 -1.40 33.94
CA ALA A 493 16.79 -1.68 33.70
C ALA A 493 16.45 -3.11 34.12
N ILE A 494 15.22 -3.34 34.55
CA ILE A 494 14.66 -4.68 34.75
C ILE A 494 13.42 -4.82 33.86
N GLY A 495 13.40 -5.85 33.00
CA GLY A 495 12.25 -6.21 32.20
C GLY A 495 11.60 -7.49 32.72
N LEU A 496 10.32 -7.43 33.06
CA LEU A 496 9.52 -8.56 33.50
C LEU A 496 8.69 -9.08 32.32
N ASP A 497 9.13 -10.21 31.76
CA ASP A 497 8.44 -10.95 30.70
C ASP A 497 7.37 -11.88 31.30
N MET A 498 6.43 -11.28 32.01
CA MET A 498 5.29 -11.96 32.61
C MET A 498 4.09 -11.02 32.70
N HIS A 499 2.95 -11.41 32.12
CA HIS A 499 1.72 -10.62 32.23
C HIS A 499 1.18 -10.56 33.67
N ARG A 500 0.73 -9.38 34.09
CA ARG A 500 0.19 -9.10 35.44
C ARG A 500 -1.05 -8.21 35.44
N ALA A 501 -1.94 -8.41 34.46
CA ALA A 501 -3.26 -7.77 34.42
C ALA A 501 -4.04 -8.00 35.72
N MET A 502 -4.07 -9.25 36.20
CA MET A 502 -4.76 -9.62 37.44
C MET A 502 -3.77 -10.00 38.54
N PRO A 503 -4.08 -9.73 39.83
CA PRO A 503 -3.27 -10.17 40.95
C PRO A 503 -3.05 -11.68 40.96
N ARG A 504 -1.84 -12.11 41.34
CA ARG A 504 -1.49 -13.52 41.53
C ARG A 504 -1.11 -13.75 42.99
N GLY A 505 -1.95 -14.46 43.74
CA GLY A 505 -1.72 -14.69 45.17
C GLY A 505 -1.72 -13.41 46.00
N GLU A 506 -0.87 -13.36 47.04
CA GLU A 506 -0.69 -12.20 47.90
C GLU A 506 0.40 -11.24 47.36
N GLY A 507 0.47 -10.03 47.91
CA GLY A 507 1.58 -9.08 47.63
C GLY A 507 1.38 -8.10 46.47
N ARG A 508 0.14 -7.94 45.98
CA ARG A 508 -0.16 -7.02 44.86
C ARG A 508 0.26 -5.58 45.14
N ALA A 509 0.00 -5.07 46.34
CA ALA A 509 0.32 -3.70 46.70
C ALA A 509 1.84 -3.47 46.72
N GLU A 510 2.60 -4.41 47.28
CA GLU A 510 4.06 -4.39 47.30
C GLU A 510 4.62 -4.44 45.89
N PHE A 511 4.06 -5.30 45.02
CA PHE A 511 4.45 -5.41 43.61
C PHE A 511 4.21 -4.11 42.84
N ILE A 512 3.01 -3.51 42.93
CA ILE A 512 2.71 -2.23 42.27
C ILE A 512 3.60 -1.10 42.81
N ASN A 513 3.88 -1.10 44.12
CA ASN A 513 4.76 -0.12 44.74
C ASN A 513 6.20 -0.20 44.22
N GLN A 514 6.70 -1.37 43.79
CA GLN A 514 8.00 -1.45 43.12
C GLN A 514 8.07 -0.55 41.88
N PHE A 515 7.04 -0.57 41.02
CA PHE A 515 6.99 0.26 39.81
C PHE A 515 6.89 1.76 40.12
N GLN A 516 6.24 2.12 41.23
CA GLN A 516 6.17 3.52 41.70
C GLN A 516 7.53 4.02 42.20
N GLN A 517 8.30 3.15 42.86
CA GLN A 517 9.62 3.48 43.41
C GLN A 517 10.73 3.48 42.35
N HIS A 518 10.62 2.64 41.33
CA HIS A 518 11.69 2.33 40.39
C HIS A 518 11.27 2.55 38.94
N GLN A 519 11.70 3.66 38.34
CA GLN A 519 11.43 4.05 36.94
C GLN A 519 12.22 3.22 35.89
N ASN A 520 13.09 2.32 36.34
CA ASN A 520 13.87 1.40 35.52
C ASN A 520 13.22 0.01 35.41
N LEU A 521 12.03 -0.19 35.99
CA LEU A 521 11.25 -1.42 35.86
C LEU A 521 10.27 -1.33 34.70
N PHE A 522 10.22 -2.39 33.90
CA PHE A 522 9.34 -2.53 32.75
C PHE A 522 8.60 -3.86 32.83
N ILE A 523 7.32 -3.88 32.45
CA ILE A 523 6.49 -5.09 32.38
C ILE A 523 5.85 -5.24 31.01
N VAL A 524 5.42 -6.44 30.68
CA VAL A 524 4.79 -6.74 29.40
C VAL A 524 3.28 -6.57 29.36
N CYS A 525 2.78 -6.12 28.21
CA CYS A 525 1.41 -6.35 27.75
C CYS A 525 1.39 -7.01 26.37
N SER A 526 0.22 -7.37 25.87
CA SER A 526 0.02 -7.80 24.49
C SER A 526 -1.11 -7.03 23.84
N PHE A 527 -0.98 -6.73 22.55
CA PHE A 527 -1.96 -5.92 21.84
C PHE A 527 -3.23 -6.69 21.39
N GLY A 528 -3.35 -7.99 21.66
CA GLY A 528 -4.53 -8.82 21.35
C GLY A 528 -5.72 -8.68 22.32
N ARG A 529 -6.91 -9.19 21.91
CA ARG A 529 -8.22 -9.10 22.60
C ARG A 529 -8.34 -9.77 23.98
N ALA A 530 -7.25 -10.20 24.61
CA ALA A 530 -7.29 -10.93 25.88
C ALA A 530 -7.05 -10.01 27.09
N ASP A 531 -8.11 -9.72 27.86
CA ASP A 531 -8.05 -8.95 29.11
C ASP A 531 -6.99 -9.46 30.12
N GLN A 532 -6.60 -10.73 30.03
CA GLN A 532 -5.61 -11.36 30.91
C GLN A 532 -4.16 -10.90 30.66
N ASN A 533 -3.88 -10.30 29.50
CA ASN A 533 -2.55 -9.86 29.07
C ASN A 533 -2.44 -8.33 28.95
N ALA A 534 -3.44 -7.63 29.47
CA ALA A 534 -3.42 -6.20 29.72
C ALA A 534 -2.30 -5.82 30.72
N PRO A 535 -1.84 -4.55 30.72
CA PRO A 535 -1.05 -4.03 31.82
C PRO A 535 -1.86 -4.05 33.13
N PRO A 536 -1.20 -4.00 34.30
CA PRO A 536 -1.87 -3.80 35.59
C PRO A 536 -2.88 -2.64 35.54
N PRO A 537 -4.16 -2.83 35.90
CA PRO A 537 -5.16 -1.77 35.88
C PRO A 537 -4.82 -0.62 36.85
N GLU A 538 -4.04 -0.90 37.89
CA GLU A 538 -3.55 0.08 38.88
C GLU A 538 -2.49 1.04 38.33
N PHE A 539 -1.92 0.77 37.15
CA PHE A 539 -0.93 1.66 36.54
C PHE A 539 -1.60 2.93 36.01
N SER A 540 -0.99 4.08 36.30
CA SER A 540 -1.34 5.36 35.68
C SER A 540 -1.06 5.34 34.17
N GLU A 541 -1.65 6.28 33.42
CA GLU A 541 -1.38 6.41 31.97
C GLU A 541 0.11 6.63 31.67
N GLU A 542 0.80 7.43 32.50
CA GLU A 542 2.25 7.63 32.39
C GLU A 542 3.03 6.33 32.57
N GLN A 543 2.66 5.49 33.55
CA GLN A 543 3.29 4.19 33.76
C GLN A 543 3.00 3.23 32.60
N ARG A 544 1.79 3.27 32.04
CA ARG A 544 1.40 2.45 30.88
C ARG A 544 2.17 2.78 29.61
N ILE A 545 2.73 3.99 29.49
CA ILE A 545 3.56 4.40 28.34
C ILE A 545 5.06 4.24 28.67
N GLY A 546 5.48 4.61 29.88
CA GLY A 546 6.88 4.69 30.28
C GLY A 546 7.47 3.44 30.94
N GLN A 547 6.65 2.51 31.42
CA GLN A 547 7.07 1.30 32.15
C GLN A 547 6.41 0.01 31.60
N VAL A 548 5.77 0.09 30.44
CA VAL A 548 5.17 -1.07 29.78
C VAL A 548 5.70 -1.17 28.35
N GLY A 549 6.09 -2.37 27.94
CA GLY A 549 6.42 -2.69 26.55
C GLY A 549 5.63 -3.91 26.08
N PHE A 550 5.24 -3.96 24.82
CA PHE A 550 4.53 -5.14 24.31
C PHE A 550 5.50 -6.32 24.11
N SER A 551 5.00 -7.55 24.26
CA SER A 551 5.77 -8.82 24.19
C SER A 551 5.51 -9.64 22.93
N ASP A 552 4.61 -9.16 22.07
CA ASP A 552 4.15 -9.82 20.87
C ASP A 552 5.29 -10.20 19.92
N LEU A 553 5.27 -11.46 19.45
CA LEU A 553 6.23 -12.03 18.51
C LEU A 553 5.59 -12.27 17.14
N VAL A 554 6.37 -12.11 16.07
CA VAL A 554 5.91 -12.35 14.70
C VAL A 554 6.12 -13.82 14.34
N LEU A 555 5.02 -14.53 14.12
CA LEU A 555 4.95 -15.97 13.86
C LEU A 555 4.83 -16.27 12.35
N GLU A 556 5.59 -17.26 11.86
CA GLU A 556 5.60 -17.66 10.44
C GLU A 556 4.96 -19.04 10.27
N GLY A 557 3.65 -19.15 9.98
CA GLY A 557 3.06 -20.46 9.64
C GLY A 557 1.54 -20.64 9.57
N THR A 558 0.70 -19.61 9.73
CA THR A 558 -0.72 -19.74 9.37
C THR A 558 -0.92 -19.59 7.86
N ASN A 559 -1.61 -20.58 7.26
CA ASN A 559 -1.78 -20.68 5.81
C ASN A 559 -2.30 -19.35 5.21
N SER A 560 -1.47 -18.82 4.33
CA SER A 560 -1.56 -17.59 3.54
C SER A 560 -2.72 -17.59 2.53
N SER A 561 -3.94 -17.72 3.04
CA SER A 561 -5.19 -17.34 2.37
C SER A 561 -6.28 -16.91 3.34
N GLU A 562 -6.19 -17.26 4.63
CA GLU A 562 -7.04 -16.73 5.70
C GLU A 562 -6.26 -15.88 6.73
N ALA A 563 -4.94 -16.09 6.88
CA ALA A 563 -4.06 -15.29 7.74
C ALA A 563 -3.82 -13.85 7.23
N MET A 564 -3.99 -13.61 5.92
CA MET A 564 -3.58 -12.35 5.28
C MET A 564 -4.56 -11.17 5.43
N ARG A 565 -5.51 -11.24 6.37
CA ARG A 565 -6.39 -10.12 6.76
C ARG A 565 -6.31 -9.78 8.25
N ASP A 566 -5.49 -10.52 9.01
CA ASP A 566 -5.54 -10.55 10.48
C ASP A 566 -4.13 -10.56 11.11
N ASP A 567 -3.11 -9.97 10.48
CA ASP A 567 -1.72 -9.95 11.01
C ASP A 567 -1.52 -9.04 12.25
N LEU A 568 -2.59 -8.39 12.73
CA LEU A 568 -2.67 -7.80 14.08
C LEU A 568 -3.45 -8.68 15.08
N LEU A 569 -4.06 -9.76 14.61
CA LEU A 569 -4.95 -10.66 15.35
C LEU A 569 -4.41 -12.09 15.48
N ASP A 570 -3.39 -12.47 14.69
CA ASP A 570 -2.72 -13.77 14.78
C ASP A 570 -1.30 -13.68 15.38
N VAL A 571 -1.08 -12.71 16.27
CA VAL A 571 0.05 -12.80 17.22
C VAL A 571 -0.33 -13.86 18.26
N GLY A 572 -0.09 -15.11 17.89
CA GLY A 572 -0.29 -16.26 18.75
C GLY A 572 0.55 -16.16 20.01
N GLN A 573 -0.09 -15.83 21.13
CA GLN A 573 0.49 -15.91 22.46
C GLN A 573 0.70 -17.35 22.94
N PHE A 574 0.22 -18.31 22.14
CA PHE A 574 0.50 -19.72 22.27
C PHE A 574 1.06 -20.15 20.91
N GLY A 575 2.34 -20.49 20.85
CA GLY A 575 2.94 -21.03 19.64
C GLY A 575 2.12 -22.23 19.17
N ALA A 576 1.44 -22.10 18.03
CA ALA A 576 1.00 -23.27 17.30
C ALA A 576 2.26 -23.99 16.82
N GLN A 577 2.26 -25.31 16.93
CA GLN A 577 3.40 -26.15 16.58
C GLN A 577 3.72 -25.95 15.08
N GLY A 578 4.85 -25.32 14.74
CA GLY A 578 5.27 -25.04 13.36
C GLY A 578 5.52 -23.57 13.02
N ASP A 579 5.16 -22.60 13.87
CA ASP A 579 5.30 -21.18 13.58
C ASP A 579 6.66 -20.61 14.05
N MET A 580 7.52 -20.20 13.11
CA MET A 580 8.90 -19.84 13.44
C MET A 580 9.13 -18.32 13.59
N VAL A 581 9.80 -17.90 14.68
CA VAL A 581 10.12 -16.49 14.95
C VAL A 581 11.41 -16.06 14.25
N ARG A 582 11.32 -15.28 13.17
CA ARG A 582 12.47 -14.70 12.44
C ARG A 582 12.56 -13.17 12.49
N ARG A 583 11.47 -12.51 12.90
CA ARG A 583 11.30 -11.05 12.86
C ARG A 583 11.01 -10.50 14.24
N GLN A 584 11.50 -9.29 14.51
CA GLN A 584 11.28 -8.52 15.72
C GLN A 584 10.46 -7.28 15.40
N LEU A 585 9.39 -7.06 16.16
CA LEU A 585 8.67 -5.80 16.20
C LEU A 585 9.40 -4.82 17.14
N LEU A 586 9.76 -3.64 16.63
CA LEU A 586 10.34 -2.56 17.43
C LEU A 586 9.24 -1.68 18.02
N SER A 587 8.31 -1.27 17.16
CA SER A 587 7.15 -0.46 17.50
C SER A 587 5.98 -0.74 16.57
N TYR A 588 4.78 -0.47 17.05
CA TYR A 588 3.57 -0.39 16.22
C TYR A 588 2.83 0.91 16.55
N ASP A 589 1.84 1.27 15.72
CA ASP A 589 0.95 2.37 16.03
C ASP A 589 -0.32 1.83 16.70
N PRO A 590 -0.55 2.10 18.00
CA PRO A 590 -1.73 1.65 18.72
C PRO A 590 -3.05 2.18 18.15
N THR A 591 -3.00 3.27 17.37
CA THR A 591 -4.19 3.86 16.73
C THR A 591 -4.60 3.10 15.47
N LEU A 592 -3.71 2.30 14.89
CA LEU A 592 -3.96 1.51 13.67
C LEU A 592 -4.47 0.09 13.97
N VAL A 593 -4.60 -0.30 15.24
CA VAL A 593 -5.12 -1.62 15.62
C VAL A 593 -6.64 -1.64 15.48
N ALA A 594 -7.16 -2.57 14.67
CA ALA A 594 -8.58 -2.73 14.36
C ALA A 594 -9.49 -2.95 15.60
N THR A 595 -8.91 -3.22 16.77
CA THR A 595 -9.61 -3.37 18.04
C THR A 595 -8.89 -2.57 19.13
N PRO A 596 -9.61 -1.77 19.95
CA PRO A 596 -9.01 -1.09 21.09
C PRO A 596 -8.32 -2.12 22.00
N SER A 597 -7.00 -2.02 22.12
CA SER A 597 -6.21 -2.89 22.98
C SER A 597 -5.99 -2.23 24.35
N PRO A 598 -6.06 -2.99 25.46
CA PRO A 598 -5.64 -2.47 26.76
C PRO A 598 -4.13 -2.18 26.83
N CYS A 599 -3.35 -2.71 25.90
CA CYS A 599 -1.95 -2.42 25.69
C CYS A 599 -1.82 -1.15 24.82
N ILE A 600 -1.58 0.00 25.44
CA ILE A 600 -1.48 1.30 24.76
C ILE A 600 -0.04 1.72 24.43
N THR A 601 0.95 0.92 24.85
CA THR A 601 2.35 1.24 24.61
C THR A 601 2.72 0.96 23.15
N PRO A 602 3.29 1.91 22.42
CA PRO A 602 3.67 1.71 21.02
C PRO A 602 5.00 0.94 20.87
N TYR A 603 5.69 0.60 21.98
CA TYR A 603 7.07 0.10 21.96
C TYR A 603 7.18 -1.31 22.53
N SER A 604 8.02 -2.15 21.91
CA SER A 604 8.26 -3.51 22.43
C SER A 604 9.05 -3.46 23.73
N LEU A 605 8.97 -4.54 24.52
CA LEU A 605 9.79 -4.68 25.73
C LEU A 605 11.28 -4.49 25.44
N SER A 606 11.78 -5.15 24.39
CA SER A 606 13.19 -5.03 23.96
C SER A 606 13.57 -3.59 23.61
N PHE A 607 12.67 -2.85 22.97
CA PHE A 607 12.89 -1.44 22.61
C PHE A 607 12.95 -0.55 23.85
N GLN A 608 12.00 -0.68 24.78
CA GLN A 608 11.96 0.10 26.02
C GLN A 608 13.22 -0.09 26.87
N LEU A 609 13.68 -1.34 27.00
CA LEU A 609 14.91 -1.67 27.74
C LEU A 609 16.16 -1.11 27.06
N ALA A 610 16.27 -1.24 25.74
CA ALA A 610 17.37 -0.65 24.97
C ALA A 610 17.37 0.88 25.08
N PHE A 611 16.20 1.51 24.94
CA PHE A 611 16.01 2.95 25.08
C PHE A 611 16.48 3.46 26.45
N ARG A 612 16.08 2.77 27.53
CA ARG A 612 16.51 3.10 28.90
C ARG A 612 18.02 2.99 29.06
N PHE A 613 18.62 1.93 28.52
CA PHE A 613 20.05 1.70 28.58
C PHE A 613 20.86 2.77 27.82
N PHE A 614 20.44 3.11 26.60
CA PHE A 614 21.07 4.18 25.81
C PHE A 614 20.92 5.56 26.45
N SER A 615 19.77 5.84 27.05
CA SER A 615 19.52 7.09 27.76
C SER A 615 20.44 7.26 28.97
N GLN A 616 20.69 6.19 29.73
CA GLN A 616 21.62 6.24 30.87
C GLN A 616 23.08 6.32 30.45
N THR A 617 23.45 5.70 29.33
CA THR A 617 24.83 5.69 28.81
C THR A 617 25.17 6.94 27.98
N GLY A 618 24.19 7.83 27.75
CA GLY A 618 24.38 9.12 27.08
C GLY A 618 24.40 9.05 25.55
N ILE A 619 23.85 7.99 24.95
CA ILE A 619 23.79 7.82 23.50
C ILE A 619 22.62 8.64 22.94
N GLN A 620 22.93 9.74 22.25
CA GLN A 620 21.98 10.66 21.60
C GLN A 620 22.48 11.05 20.19
N PRO A 621 21.59 11.35 19.23
CA PRO A 621 20.14 11.41 19.37
C PRO A 621 19.48 10.03 19.29
N ILE A 622 18.38 9.90 20.04
CA ILE A 622 17.34 8.90 19.76
C ILE A 622 16.25 9.64 18.97
N ALA A 623 16.10 9.30 17.70
CA ALA A 623 15.23 10.04 16.78
C ALA A 623 14.56 9.11 15.77
N VAL A 624 13.55 9.66 15.10
CA VAL A 624 12.99 9.09 13.87
C VAL A 624 13.59 9.89 12.71
N ASN A 625 14.17 9.20 11.72
CA ASN A 625 14.78 9.86 10.57
C ASN A 625 13.71 10.33 9.56
N ALA A 626 14.14 10.95 8.45
CA ALA A 626 13.22 11.43 7.41
C ALA A 626 12.37 10.31 6.77
N ASP A 627 12.88 9.07 6.77
CA ASP A 627 12.24 7.88 6.20
C ASP A 627 11.29 7.17 7.19
N GLN A 628 11.07 7.77 8.37
CA GLN A 628 10.29 7.20 9.48
C GLN A 628 10.92 5.95 10.11
N ASP A 629 12.24 5.79 10.02
CA ASP A 629 12.99 4.71 10.68
C ASP A 629 13.57 5.16 12.02
N TRP A 630 13.67 4.21 12.96
CA TRP A 630 14.31 4.45 14.27
C TRP A 630 15.82 4.62 14.12
N GLN A 631 16.35 5.67 14.73
CA GLN A 631 17.77 5.96 14.78
C GLN A 631 18.25 6.10 16.23
N PHE A 632 19.25 5.28 16.57
CA PHE A 632 19.94 5.34 17.87
C PHE A 632 21.41 5.68 17.61
N GLY A 633 21.81 6.91 17.95
CA GLY A 633 23.13 7.41 17.61
C GLY A 633 23.34 7.46 16.09
N THR A 634 24.31 6.70 15.58
CA THR A 634 24.63 6.61 14.14
C THR A 634 23.91 5.46 13.43
N VAL A 635 23.26 4.56 14.16
CA VAL A 635 22.68 3.33 13.62
C VAL A 635 21.20 3.52 13.35
N THR A 636 20.78 3.18 12.13
CA THR A 636 19.38 3.21 11.70
C THR A 636 18.81 1.80 11.63
N PHE A 637 17.74 1.56 12.36
CA PHE A 637 16.95 0.33 12.31
C PHE A 637 15.86 0.48 11.24
N ARG A 638 16.23 0.15 10.00
CA ARG A 638 15.35 0.29 8.84
C ARG A 638 14.21 -0.72 8.90
N LYS A 639 12.97 -0.24 8.76
CA LYS A 639 11.80 -1.12 8.68
C LYS A 639 11.89 -2.05 7.47
N LEU A 640 11.39 -3.27 7.61
CA LEU A 640 11.33 -4.22 6.51
C LEU A 640 10.36 -3.72 5.42
N PRO A 641 10.81 -3.53 4.17
CA PRO A 641 9.93 -3.23 3.05
C PRO A 641 9.07 -4.44 2.67
N ALA A 642 8.04 -4.23 1.84
CA ALA A 642 7.12 -5.29 1.37
C ALA A 642 7.82 -6.51 0.74
N ARG A 643 9.05 -6.32 0.24
CA ARG A 643 9.93 -7.39 -0.22
C ARG A 643 11.32 -7.16 0.32
N PHE A 644 11.91 -8.17 0.96
CA PHE A 644 13.24 -8.08 1.56
C PHE A 644 13.96 -9.42 1.43
N ALA A 645 15.07 -9.43 0.68
CA ALA A 645 15.80 -10.66 0.33
C ALA A 645 14.85 -11.79 -0.10
N GLY A 646 14.80 -12.91 0.62
CA GLY A 646 13.94 -14.05 0.30
C GLY A 646 12.43 -13.83 0.56
N TYR A 647 12.04 -12.79 1.29
CA TYR A 647 10.64 -12.44 1.52
C TYR A 647 10.07 -11.67 0.33
N GLN A 648 8.92 -12.13 -0.17
CA GLN A 648 8.27 -11.60 -1.37
C GLN A 648 6.90 -10.96 -1.08
N GLN A 649 6.37 -11.17 0.13
CA GLN A 649 5.09 -10.64 0.61
C GLN A 649 5.22 -10.34 2.12
N LEU A 650 5.63 -9.12 2.45
CA LEU A 650 5.57 -8.53 3.79
C LEU A 650 4.55 -7.38 3.78
N ASP A 651 3.96 -7.08 4.93
CA ASP A 651 3.05 -5.95 5.11
C ASP A 651 3.73 -4.60 4.81
N GLY A 652 4.99 -4.43 5.23
CA GLY A 652 5.77 -3.19 5.08
C GLY A 652 5.26 -2.01 5.93
N LEU A 653 4.27 -2.27 6.80
CA LEU A 653 3.56 -1.25 7.59
C LEU A 653 4.12 -1.12 9.01
N ASN A 654 4.51 -2.24 9.63
CA ASN A 654 5.01 -2.26 10.99
C ASN A 654 6.52 -1.96 11.07
N SER A 655 6.98 -1.39 12.18
CA SER A 655 8.41 -1.21 12.44
C SER A 655 9.03 -2.56 12.81
N GLN A 656 9.34 -3.36 11.80
CA GLN A 656 9.90 -4.71 11.93
C GLN A 656 11.32 -4.78 11.37
N ILE A 657 12.15 -5.62 11.99
CA ILE A 657 13.49 -5.99 11.51
C ILE A 657 13.68 -7.50 11.62
N LEU A 658 14.64 -8.07 10.88
CA LEU A 658 15.04 -9.47 11.09
C LEU A 658 15.85 -9.63 12.37
N ILE A 659 15.67 -10.78 13.02
CA ILE A 659 16.47 -11.18 14.18
C ILE A 659 17.76 -11.84 13.70
N ASN A 660 18.88 -11.18 13.97
CA ASN A 660 20.22 -11.71 13.82
C ASN A 660 20.57 -12.56 15.06
N TYR A 661 19.99 -13.76 15.17
CA TYR A 661 20.20 -14.66 16.31
C TYR A 661 21.67 -15.02 16.51
N ARG A 662 22.15 -14.94 17.76
CA ARG A 662 23.43 -15.51 18.16
C ARG A 662 23.29 -17.03 18.23
N THR A 663 24.37 -17.78 17.96
CA THR A 663 24.36 -19.25 18.06
C THR A 663 24.32 -19.72 19.50
N ASP A 664 24.94 -18.96 20.40
CA ASP A 664 24.87 -19.16 21.86
C ASP A 664 23.83 -18.22 22.50
N LEU A 665 23.60 -18.41 23.80
CA LEU A 665 22.73 -17.55 24.60
C LEU A 665 23.17 -16.07 24.49
N PRO A 666 22.22 -15.13 24.35
CA PRO A 666 22.52 -13.72 24.17
C PRO A 666 22.98 -13.03 25.46
N GLY A 667 22.74 -13.61 26.64
CA GLY A 667 23.09 -13.03 27.94
C GLY A 667 23.44 -14.10 28.99
N ALA A 668 23.92 -13.65 30.16
CA ALA A 668 24.20 -14.55 31.27
C ALA A 668 22.89 -15.12 31.84
N ARG A 669 22.91 -16.36 32.36
CA ARG A 669 21.74 -17.04 32.94
C ARG A 669 21.86 -17.23 34.45
N VAL A 670 20.76 -17.06 35.16
CA VAL A 670 20.64 -17.26 36.62
C VAL A 670 19.28 -17.83 36.94
N MET A 671 19.17 -18.75 37.88
CA MET A 671 17.87 -19.27 38.32
C MET A 671 17.26 -18.38 39.40
N LEU A 672 15.94 -18.26 39.42
CA LEU A 672 15.20 -17.53 40.46
C LEU A 672 15.60 -17.99 41.86
N GLU A 673 15.62 -19.30 42.09
CA GLU A 673 15.94 -19.90 43.40
C GLU A 673 17.31 -19.46 43.94
N ASP A 674 18.32 -19.35 43.08
CA ASP A 674 19.68 -18.92 43.48
C ASP A 674 19.63 -17.53 44.11
N ILE A 675 18.90 -16.59 43.50
CA ILE A 675 18.76 -15.21 43.98
C ILE A 675 17.96 -15.17 45.29
N LEU A 676 16.90 -16.00 45.38
CA LEU A 676 16.06 -16.04 46.57
C LEU A 676 16.74 -16.68 47.78
N GLN A 677 17.57 -17.70 47.59
CA GLN A 677 18.26 -18.41 48.68
C GLN A 677 19.58 -17.77 49.11
N GLY A 678 19.92 -16.60 48.57
CA GLY A 678 21.09 -15.84 48.98
C GLY A 678 22.35 -16.28 48.24
N TRP A 679 22.31 -16.22 46.91
CA TRP A 679 23.51 -16.33 46.08
C TRP A 679 24.59 -15.35 46.55
N ASN A 680 25.86 -15.75 46.47
CA ASN A 680 26.99 -14.92 46.90
C ASN A 680 26.88 -13.48 46.34
N ASP A 681 26.67 -12.50 47.24
CA ASP A 681 26.42 -11.09 46.93
C ASP A 681 27.41 -10.49 45.92
N ARG A 682 28.68 -10.94 45.96
CA ARG A 682 29.71 -10.47 45.02
C ARG A 682 29.46 -10.94 43.59
N ASN A 683 29.02 -12.18 43.41
CA ASN A 683 28.74 -12.74 42.08
C ASN A 683 27.46 -12.13 41.50
N LEU A 684 26.42 -11.98 42.33
CA LEU A 684 25.17 -11.37 41.91
C LEU A 684 25.37 -9.89 41.55
N ARG A 685 26.11 -9.12 42.36
CA ARG A 685 26.49 -7.73 42.04
C ARG A 685 27.13 -7.62 40.65
N ASN A 686 28.14 -8.45 40.37
CA ASN A 686 28.84 -8.42 39.09
C ASN A 686 27.92 -8.69 37.89
N LEU A 687 26.81 -9.39 38.08
CA LEU A 687 25.84 -9.76 37.05
C LEU A 687 24.63 -8.83 36.96
N VAL A 688 24.44 -7.92 37.92
CA VAL A 688 23.25 -7.04 37.98
C VAL A 688 23.64 -5.56 37.84
N GLU A 689 24.73 -5.14 38.48
CA GLU A 689 25.14 -3.73 38.53
C GLU A 689 25.40 -3.17 37.12
N ASN A 690 24.71 -2.07 36.77
CA ASN A 690 24.77 -1.42 35.45
C ASN A 690 24.43 -2.33 34.25
N ARG A 691 23.64 -3.39 34.48
CA ARG A 691 23.17 -4.31 33.44
C ARG A 691 21.67 -4.27 33.30
N ILE A 692 21.18 -4.80 32.18
CA ILE A 692 19.75 -5.05 31.96
C ILE A 692 19.43 -6.46 32.47
N VAL A 693 18.42 -6.57 33.33
CA VAL A 693 17.95 -7.85 33.87
C VAL A 693 16.60 -8.19 33.27
N LEU A 694 16.51 -9.28 32.52
CA LEU A 694 15.26 -9.85 32.04
C LEU A 694 14.82 -10.97 32.99
N ILE A 695 13.55 -11.00 33.36
CA ILE A 695 12.96 -12.01 34.25
C ILE A 695 11.81 -12.67 33.50
N GLY A 696 11.86 -13.99 33.30
CA GLY A 696 10.87 -14.71 32.51
C GLY A 696 10.75 -16.19 32.88
N THR A 697 9.70 -16.85 32.42
CA THR A 697 9.43 -18.26 32.76
C THR A 697 9.95 -19.21 31.68
N THR A 698 10.84 -20.13 32.05
CA THR A 698 11.34 -21.19 31.15
C THR A 698 10.72 -22.55 31.46
N ALA A 699 9.83 -22.62 32.46
CA ALA A 699 9.10 -23.82 32.81
C ALA A 699 8.10 -24.23 31.70
N PRO A 700 8.07 -25.50 31.25
CA PRO A 700 7.10 -25.99 30.27
C PRO A 700 5.62 -25.74 30.64
N THR A 701 5.31 -25.64 31.94
CA THR A 701 3.96 -25.30 32.42
C THR A 701 3.46 -23.93 31.98
N ALA A 702 4.38 -23.01 31.61
CA ALA A 702 4.02 -21.68 31.16
C ALA A 702 3.51 -21.65 29.71
N LYS A 703 3.90 -22.64 28.89
CA LYS A 703 3.62 -22.67 27.45
C LYS A 703 4.10 -21.42 26.69
N ASP A 704 5.17 -20.81 27.16
CA ASP A 704 5.79 -19.61 26.60
C ASP A 704 7.06 -19.97 25.81
N SER A 705 6.90 -20.88 24.85
CA SER A 705 7.97 -21.39 24.00
C SER A 705 7.58 -21.29 22.54
N PHE A 706 8.52 -20.91 21.68
CA PHE A 706 8.30 -20.69 20.26
C PHE A 706 9.36 -21.38 19.39
N ASP A 707 8.99 -21.76 18.17
CA ASP A 707 9.94 -22.33 17.22
C ASP A 707 10.90 -21.25 16.72
N THR A 708 12.19 -21.55 16.74
CA THR A 708 13.26 -20.69 16.18
C THR A 708 14.14 -21.50 15.25
N LEU A 709 15.08 -20.84 14.57
CA LEU A 709 16.04 -21.52 13.72
C LEU A 709 16.99 -22.47 14.49
N TYR A 710 17.04 -22.38 15.82
CA TYR A 710 17.79 -23.27 16.72
C TYR A 710 16.91 -24.29 17.47
N GLY A 711 15.61 -24.36 17.14
CA GLY A 711 14.62 -25.18 17.84
C GLY A 711 13.72 -24.37 18.75
N GLU A 712 12.99 -25.06 19.63
CA GLU A 712 12.07 -24.44 20.59
C GLU A 712 12.85 -23.59 21.61
N MET A 713 12.46 -22.33 21.78
CA MET A 713 13.10 -21.37 22.68
C MET A 713 12.05 -20.63 23.52
N PRO A 714 12.28 -20.46 24.84
CA PRO A 714 11.40 -19.66 25.69
C PRO A 714 11.34 -18.19 25.27
N GLY A 715 10.17 -17.54 25.41
CA GLY A 715 9.92 -16.15 25.02
C GLY A 715 10.96 -15.16 25.56
N VAL A 716 11.31 -15.28 26.84
CA VAL A 716 12.33 -14.42 27.49
C VAL A 716 13.69 -14.46 26.80
N TRP A 717 14.09 -15.62 26.25
CA TRP A 717 15.35 -15.76 25.54
C TRP A 717 15.30 -15.13 24.14
N ILE A 718 14.14 -15.17 23.49
CA ILE A 718 13.89 -14.46 22.23
C ILE A 718 13.98 -12.95 22.47
N HIS A 719 13.33 -12.42 23.52
CA HIS A 719 13.45 -11.02 23.91
C HIS A 719 14.89 -10.62 24.28
N ALA A 720 15.66 -11.52 24.89
CA ALA A 720 17.08 -11.29 25.16
C ALA A 720 17.92 -11.21 23.86
N HIS A 721 17.61 -12.02 22.83
CA HIS A 721 18.25 -11.90 21.52
C HIS A 721 17.93 -10.58 20.82
N MET A 722 16.65 -10.19 20.85
CA MET A 722 16.14 -8.91 20.33
C MET A 722 16.86 -7.73 20.98
N LEU A 723 16.95 -7.73 22.31
CA LEU A 723 17.65 -6.71 23.09
C LEU A 723 19.16 -6.70 22.80
N SER A 724 19.82 -7.86 22.83
CA SER A 724 21.26 -7.97 22.54
C SER A 724 21.60 -7.45 21.15
N GLN A 725 20.76 -7.75 20.15
CA GLN A 725 20.93 -7.21 18.81
C GLN A 725 20.93 -5.69 18.80
N MET A 726 19.96 -5.05 19.47
CA MET A 726 19.87 -3.60 19.51
C MET A 726 21.10 -2.97 20.19
N LEU A 727 21.48 -3.48 21.37
CA LEU A 727 22.65 -2.99 22.10
C LEU A 727 23.94 -3.16 21.30
N SER A 728 24.15 -4.36 20.75
CA SER A 728 25.38 -4.68 20.02
C SER A 728 25.48 -3.93 18.70
N ALA A 729 24.36 -3.66 18.02
CA ALA A 729 24.37 -2.89 16.79
C ALA A 729 24.81 -1.44 17.05
N VAL A 730 24.30 -0.82 18.12
CA VAL A 730 24.58 0.58 18.46
C VAL A 730 25.96 0.77 19.10
N MET A 731 26.41 -0.18 19.92
CA MET A 731 27.62 0.00 20.73
C MET A 731 28.85 -0.74 20.21
N ASP A 732 28.64 -1.85 19.50
CA ASP A 732 29.72 -2.76 19.08
C ASP A 732 29.80 -2.90 17.55
N ASP A 733 29.08 -2.05 16.80
CA ASP A 733 28.94 -2.08 15.33
C ASP A 733 28.51 -3.47 14.79
N ARG A 734 27.76 -4.25 15.59
CA ARG A 734 27.26 -5.56 15.16
C ARG A 734 26.26 -5.37 14.01
N PRO A 735 26.48 -5.98 12.83
CA PRO A 735 25.63 -5.73 11.68
C PRO A 735 24.20 -6.26 11.90
N LEU A 736 23.22 -5.43 11.54
CA LEU A 736 21.85 -5.88 11.32
C LEU A 736 21.78 -6.70 10.02
N ILE A 737 20.79 -7.59 9.90
CA ILE A 737 20.62 -8.32 8.64
C ILE A 737 20.20 -7.34 7.55
N TRP A 738 20.97 -7.29 6.46
CA TRP A 738 20.73 -6.43 5.32
C TRP A 738 20.65 -7.24 4.03
N ALA A 739 19.93 -6.71 3.05
CA ALA A 739 19.79 -7.28 1.71
C ALA A 739 20.45 -6.36 0.68
N LEU A 740 20.65 -6.87 -0.54
CA LEU A 740 21.15 -6.03 -1.64
C LEU A 740 20.18 -4.88 -1.94
N PRO A 741 20.65 -3.76 -2.51
CA PRO A 741 19.82 -2.61 -2.79
C PRO A 741 18.60 -2.93 -3.66
N GLN A 742 17.51 -2.23 -3.38
CA GLN A 742 16.23 -2.33 -4.10
C GLN A 742 15.66 -0.95 -4.41
N TRP A 743 14.80 -0.85 -5.42
CA TRP A 743 14.08 0.36 -5.77
C TRP A 743 12.57 0.09 -5.67
N GLY A 744 11.93 0.61 -4.62
CA GLY A 744 10.58 0.20 -4.26
C GLY A 744 10.54 -1.30 -3.98
N GLU A 745 9.64 -2.02 -4.65
CA GLU A 745 9.55 -3.48 -4.60
C GLU A 745 10.56 -4.20 -5.52
N PHE A 746 11.25 -3.49 -6.41
CA PHE A 746 12.14 -4.11 -7.38
C PHE A 746 13.54 -4.37 -6.79
N GLN A 747 13.83 -5.65 -6.51
CA GLN A 747 15.11 -6.15 -5.97
C GLN A 747 16.23 -6.22 -7.04
N TRP A 748 16.62 -5.08 -7.61
CA TRP A 748 17.60 -5.02 -8.70
C TRP A 748 19.00 -5.54 -8.31
N GLY A 749 19.39 -5.38 -7.03
CA GLY A 749 20.65 -5.92 -6.53
C GLY A 749 20.67 -7.46 -6.61
N ASP A 750 19.58 -8.11 -6.20
CA ASP A 750 19.42 -9.56 -6.31
C ASP A 750 19.42 -10.02 -7.77
N LEU A 751 18.77 -9.27 -8.68
CA LEU A 751 18.81 -9.53 -10.11
C LEU A 751 20.25 -9.56 -10.64
N LEU A 752 21.07 -8.56 -10.29
CA LEU A 752 22.47 -8.51 -10.72
C LEU A 752 23.26 -9.68 -10.17
N TRP A 753 23.08 -10.02 -8.89
CA TRP A 753 23.73 -11.16 -8.26
C TRP A 753 23.37 -12.48 -8.97
N ILE A 754 22.09 -12.71 -9.22
CA ILE A 754 21.60 -13.91 -9.92
C ILE A 754 22.12 -13.92 -11.36
N LEU A 755 22.17 -12.77 -12.05
CA LEU A 755 22.70 -12.65 -13.41
C LEU A 755 24.20 -12.99 -13.49
N VAL A 756 24.98 -12.62 -12.47
CA VAL A 756 26.41 -13.00 -12.37
C VAL A 756 26.56 -14.52 -12.34
N TRP A 757 25.81 -15.22 -11.49
CA TRP A 757 25.87 -16.68 -11.40
C TRP A 757 25.28 -17.40 -12.62
N SER A 758 24.28 -16.81 -13.25
CA SER A 758 23.77 -17.25 -14.56
C SER A 758 24.86 -17.15 -15.64
N SER A 759 25.59 -16.02 -15.68
CA SER A 759 26.70 -15.80 -16.61
C SER A 759 27.86 -16.78 -16.38
N VAL A 760 28.19 -17.09 -15.12
CA VAL A 760 29.16 -18.14 -14.77
C VAL A 760 28.72 -19.48 -15.37
N GLY A 761 27.45 -19.87 -15.20
CA GLY A 761 26.90 -21.09 -15.81
C GLY A 761 27.03 -21.13 -17.34
N GLY A 762 26.74 -20.00 -18.01
CA GLY A 762 26.91 -19.85 -19.46
C GLY A 762 28.37 -19.96 -19.92
N VAL A 763 29.31 -19.36 -19.18
CA VAL A 763 30.76 -19.43 -19.46
C VAL A 763 31.29 -20.85 -19.25
N LEU A 764 30.87 -21.54 -18.20
CA LEU A 764 31.23 -22.94 -17.95
C LEU A 764 30.75 -23.85 -19.09
N ALA A 765 29.51 -23.68 -19.56
CA ALA A 765 28.97 -24.43 -20.69
C ALA A 765 29.71 -24.16 -22.01
N TRP A 766 30.21 -22.94 -22.20
CA TRP A 766 31.02 -22.57 -23.36
C TRP A 766 32.43 -23.16 -23.32
N ARG A 767 33.09 -23.14 -22.15
CA ARG A 767 34.47 -23.62 -21.94
C ARG A 767 34.55 -25.16 -21.89
N LEU A 768 33.60 -25.81 -21.24
CA LEU A 768 33.64 -27.25 -20.95
C LEU A 768 32.72 -28.03 -21.89
N ARG A 769 33.31 -28.85 -22.76
CA ARG A 769 32.57 -29.61 -23.78
C ARG A 769 32.00 -30.94 -23.28
N SER A 770 32.54 -31.49 -22.19
CA SER A 770 32.06 -32.75 -21.60
C SER A 770 31.03 -32.48 -20.51
N TRP A 771 29.92 -33.22 -20.52
CA TRP A 771 28.88 -33.13 -19.49
C TRP A 771 29.40 -33.50 -18.09
N LEU A 772 30.36 -34.43 -18.00
CA LEU A 772 30.99 -34.82 -16.73
C LEU A 772 31.78 -33.67 -16.12
N TRP A 773 32.65 -33.04 -16.92
CA TRP A 773 33.46 -31.91 -16.46
C TRP A 773 32.61 -30.66 -16.16
N LEU A 774 31.54 -30.45 -16.91
CA LEU A 774 30.57 -29.38 -16.64
C LEU A 774 29.86 -29.59 -15.30
N GLY A 775 29.41 -30.82 -15.01
CA GLY A 775 28.80 -31.18 -13.72
C GLY A 775 29.77 -30.96 -12.54
N LEU A 776 31.03 -31.39 -12.69
CA LEU A 776 32.04 -31.17 -11.65
C LEU A 776 32.31 -29.68 -11.42
N ALA A 777 32.43 -28.88 -12.48
CA ALA A 777 32.64 -27.45 -12.38
C ALA A 777 31.45 -26.73 -11.72
N ASN A 778 30.21 -27.11 -12.04
CA ASN A 778 29.01 -26.58 -11.38
C ASN A 778 28.94 -26.97 -9.90
N ALA A 779 29.37 -28.19 -9.53
CA ALA A 779 29.45 -28.60 -8.13
C ALA A 779 30.48 -27.76 -7.36
N ILE A 780 31.66 -27.52 -7.93
CA ILE A 780 32.67 -26.63 -7.33
C ILE A 780 32.12 -25.19 -7.19
N ALA A 781 31.50 -24.66 -8.24
CA ALA A 781 30.88 -23.33 -8.22
C ALA A 781 29.76 -23.21 -7.17
N THR A 782 28.97 -24.28 -6.97
CA THR A 782 27.94 -24.37 -5.92
C THR A 782 28.56 -24.26 -4.53
N VAL A 783 29.65 -25.00 -4.25
CA VAL A 783 30.37 -24.91 -2.96
C VAL A 783 30.94 -23.51 -2.75
N LEU A 784 31.55 -22.92 -3.79
CA LEU A 784 32.10 -21.56 -3.71
C LEU A 784 31.02 -20.51 -3.45
N LEU A 785 29.89 -20.57 -4.15
CA LEU A 785 28.74 -19.70 -3.93
C LEU A 785 28.19 -19.86 -2.51
N HIS A 786 28.01 -21.08 -2.05
CA HIS A 786 27.57 -21.36 -0.68
C HIS A 786 28.49 -20.73 0.37
N GLN A 787 29.81 -20.94 0.25
CA GLN A 787 30.79 -20.35 1.17
C GLN A 787 30.81 -18.82 1.08
N LEU A 788 30.66 -18.26 -0.11
CA LEU A 788 30.58 -16.81 -0.30
C LEU A 788 29.33 -16.23 0.40
N CYS A 789 28.17 -16.85 0.24
CA CYS A 789 26.96 -16.45 0.95
C CYS A 789 27.11 -16.55 2.47
N LEU A 790 27.74 -17.62 2.97
CA LEU A 790 28.01 -17.79 4.41
C LEU A 790 28.93 -16.68 4.94
N ILE A 791 30.02 -16.37 4.25
CA ILE A 791 30.95 -15.30 4.63
C ILE A 791 30.24 -13.94 4.63
N ILE A 792 29.45 -13.63 3.60
CA ILE A 792 28.70 -12.37 3.53
C ILE A 792 27.67 -12.29 4.68
N LEU A 793 27.04 -13.41 5.05
CA LEU A 793 26.09 -13.47 6.16
C LEU A 793 26.75 -13.23 7.53
N THR A 794 28.04 -13.56 7.71
CA THR A 794 28.76 -13.17 8.94
C THR A 794 28.89 -11.65 9.10
N GLN A 795 28.74 -10.89 8.01
CA GLN A 795 28.69 -9.44 7.99
C GLN A 795 27.24 -8.90 7.91
N GLY A 796 26.25 -9.74 8.17
CA GLY A 796 24.82 -9.41 8.11
C GLY A 796 24.17 -9.48 6.73
N GLY A 797 24.92 -9.75 5.65
CA GLY A 797 24.35 -9.75 4.30
C GLY A 797 23.63 -11.04 3.95
N TRP A 798 22.33 -10.97 3.65
CA TRP A 798 21.56 -12.11 3.16
C TRP A 798 21.47 -12.10 1.63
N MET A 799 22.22 -13.02 1.00
CA MET A 799 22.29 -13.16 -0.46
C MET A 799 21.33 -14.25 -0.99
N PRO A 800 20.80 -14.11 -2.22
CA PRO A 800 19.78 -15.02 -2.76
C PRO A 800 20.40 -16.33 -3.28
N LEU A 801 20.77 -17.23 -2.36
CA LEU A 801 21.49 -18.48 -2.64
C LEU A 801 20.70 -19.43 -3.56
N VAL A 802 19.44 -19.71 -3.23
CA VAL A 802 18.59 -20.67 -3.98
C VAL A 802 18.39 -20.28 -5.44
N PRO A 803 17.90 -19.07 -5.79
CA PRO A 803 17.74 -18.69 -7.18
C PRO A 803 19.08 -18.63 -7.93
N SER A 804 20.18 -18.27 -7.25
CA SER A 804 21.53 -18.27 -7.85
C SER A 804 22.00 -19.69 -8.23
N LEU A 805 21.72 -20.69 -7.39
CA LEU A 805 21.99 -22.09 -7.69
C LEU A 805 21.13 -22.58 -8.85
N LEU A 806 19.85 -22.23 -8.88
CA LEU A 806 18.94 -22.60 -9.97
C LEU A 806 19.44 -22.06 -11.32
N VAL A 807 19.76 -20.77 -11.42
CA VAL A 807 20.23 -20.19 -12.69
C VAL A 807 21.58 -20.76 -13.13
N LEU A 808 22.48 -21.08 -12.19
CA LEU A 808 23.79 -21.67 -12.49
C LEU A 808 23.63 -23.02 -13.20
N TRP A 809 22.79 -23.91 -12.64
CA TRP A 809 22.57 -25.25 -13.17
C TRP A 809 21.69 -25.25 -14.43
N VAL A 810 20.61 -24.46 -14.45
CA VAL A 810 19.69 -24.40 -15.59
C VAL A 810 20.37 -23.76 -16.80
N THR A 811 21.06 -22.62 -16.61
CA THR A 811 21.73 -21.94 -17.72
C THR A 811 22.84 -22.80 -18.31
N SER A 812 23.66 -23.43 -17.48
CA SER A 812 24.74 -24.29 -17.96
C SER A 812 24.22 -25.50 -18.76
N GLY A 813 23.13 -26.13 -18.32
CA GLY A 813 22.49 -27.24 -19.03
C GLY A 813 21.85 -26.83 -20.36
N VAL A 814 21.02 -25.77 -20.35
CA VAL A 814 20.30 -25.30 -21.55
C VAL A 814 21.28 -24.74 -22.59
N ALA A 815 22.26 -23.93 -22.16
CA ALA A 815 23.27 -23.37 -23.05
C ALA A 815 24.13 -24.47 -23.69
N ARG A 816 24.51 -25.51 -22.92
CA ARG A 816 25.27 -26.65 -23.46
C ARG A 816 24.46 -27.41 -24.52
N ALA A 817 23.18 -27.67 -24.26
CA ALA A 817 22.28 -28.34 -25.21
C ALA A 817 22.14 -27.53 -26.50
N ALA A 818 21.89 -26.22 -26.41
CA ALA A 818 21.78 -25.31 -27.55
C ALA A 818 23.09 -25.26 -28.38
N MET A 819 24.25 -25.24 -27.73
CA MET A 819 25.54 -25.27 -28.43
C MET A 819 25.85 -26.62 -29.08
N THR A 820 25.29 -27.73 -28.60
CA THR A 820 25.43 -29.05 -29.25
C THR A 820 24.49 -29.22 -30.45
N SER A 821 23.29 -28.66 -30.40
CA SER A 821 22.31 -28.75 -31.50
C SER A 821 22.72 -27.89 -32.70
N ASP A 822 23.31 -26.72 -32.46
CA ASP A 822 23.84 -25.85 -33.51
C ASP A 822 25.04 -26.49 -34.24
N VAL A 823 25.86 -27.28 -33.53
CA VAL A 823 26.94 -28.07 -34.13
C VAL A 823 26.41 -29.19 -35.04
N ARG A 824 25.28 -29.84 -34.68
CA ARG A 824 24.65 -30.87 -35.51
C ARG A 824 23.90 -30.33 -36.73
N ARG A 825 23.52 -29.05 -36.74
CA ARG A 825 22.87 -28.39 -37.90
C ARG A 825 23.88 -27.84 -38.93
N GLN A 826 25.14 -27.69 -38.53
CA GLN A 826 26.24 -27.19 -39.38
C GLN A 826 27.16 -28.29 -39.91
N SER A 827 27.02 -29.53 -39.42
CA SER A 827 27.62 -30.76 -39.95
C SER A 827 26.63 -31.50 -40.83
#